data_AF-A0A9X2JHN6-F1
#
_entry.id   AF-A0A9X2JHN6-F1
#
_cell.length_a   1.000
_cell.length_b   1.000
_cell.length_c   1.000
_cell.angle_alpha   90.00
_cell.angle_beta   90.00
_cell.angle_gamma   90.00
#
_symmetry.space_group_name_H-M   'P 1'
#
loop_
_entity.id
_entity.type
_entity.pdbx_description
1 polymer ?
#
loop_
_entity_poly.entity_id
_entity_poly.type
_entity_poly.pdbx_seq_one_letter_code
_entity_poly.pdbx_strand_id
1 'polypeptide(L)'
;MNHSVRRPSYSGPIAIGAAILCIAGLPLAAAGEVIDVYGRLPNYFEASDDTVVNMYDGSDAYWFDFNESSHLNLYGGWARGENSLTDYSSALILGGGAEKLRALDDSTVLMHGGFLGSLQLYANASATMTGGGIGDRRGGAYEGVLRMSGQSRMTVSGGSLGRVYASENAALKLVGGEFRLNGQPVAGLDVPGATQRLHTDGEDFSLSGVLEDGSAFLLHSTDWDYIGDGVVTLEAAEIPPVNAAEIHLPGSDPPDSLREGQSLTIGSGGELGDNFTALWGSKLRLLDGGLLGSHSEFIGSEVEVTGGALGFNLQAFDGTTVSISGGTISGDLLASDDVKVAVSGGVIYHSIQVLEGSTLTFTGGDLRSYARVYHGSELQLQGGSIGSNTRIAYDSLAKLTGGSIGDHASVYDSSQIIMSGGTIGDRLYVGNGGTLEMHGGSIGDFASAGSGSVVNVHGGTIGDSFTIGTPPSQRIVAGGPSVQELGIAGTTATPIALVNIFDGQIGDSLSLRRDGVANLYGGDIGGGVEVHRSGVLNVYGGTFAGELLAFSGGTVNLVGTEFILDGMAIDGLTTGDRFQLTARDANLDVRLANGDWLSLQLNSVQADGADFFSPDASVYLMLPVPEPSSLLLLTLALLTLGASCGHSRHRTRLEPLYLTATLTSRWRRIQNR
;
A
#
# COMPACT_ATOMS: atom_id res chain seq x y z
N MET A 1 6.92 23.82 43.64
CA MET A 1 6.98 25.24 44.03
C MET A 1 7.23 26.03 42.76
N ASN A 2 6.17 26.58 42.14
CA ASN A 2 6.24 27.24 40.83
C ASN A 2 6.53 28.73 41.00
N HIS A 3 7.72 29.17 40.58
CA HIS A 3 7.97 30.58 40.31
C HIS A 3 7.43 30.91 38.91
N SER A 4 6.15 31.32 38.85
CA SER A 4 5.62 31.96 37.65
C SER A 4 6.18 33.38 37.55
N VAL A 5 7.13 33.61 36.66
CA VAL A 5 7.52 34.96 36.24
C VAL A 5 6.36 35.51 35.41
N ARG A 6 5.55 36.39 36.00
CA ARG A 6 4.52 37.15 35.26
C ARG A 6 5.23 38.02 34.23
N ARG A 7 5.03 37.72 32.94
CA ARG A 7 5.41 38.61 31.83
C ARG A 7 4.60 39.91 31.95
N PRO A 8 5.24 41.09 31.86
CA PRO A 8 4.51 42.35 31.83
C PRO A 8 3.77 42.48 30.49
N SER A 9 2.46 42.70 30.55
CA SER A 9 1.65 43.10 29.40
C SER A 9 1.99 44.54 29.01
N TYR A 10 2.88 44.72 28.04
CA TYR A 10 3.16 46.03 27.46
C TYR A 10 2.20 46.28 26.29
N SER A 11 1.24 47.18 26.49
CA SER A 11 0.29 47.66 25.47
C SER A 11 0.52 49.15 25.14
N GLY A 12 1.75 49.64 25.26
CA GLY A 12 2.13 51.01 24.92
C GLY A 12 2.94 51.07 23.62
N PRO A 13 2.88 52.20 22.87
CA PRO A 13 3.70 52.39 21.67
C PRO A 13 5.20 52.30 22.04
N ILE A 14 5.90 51.42 21.35
CA ILE A 14 7.31 51.08 21.54
C ILE A 14 8.17 52.32 21.23
N ALA A 15 9.11 52.65 22.11
CA ALA A 15 10.13 53.65 21.84
C ALA A 15 11.15 53.06 20.86
N ILE A 16 11.11 53.54 19.62
CA ILE A 16 11.93 53.13 18.48
C ILE A 16 13.18 54.01 18.45
N GLY A 17 14.36 53.44 18.74
CA GLY A 17 15.65 54.05 18.41
C GLY A 17 15.98 53.70 16.97
N ALA A 18 16.07 54.71 16.10
CA ALA A 18 16.02 54.64 14.62
C ALA A 18 14.62 54.36 14.05
N ALA A 19 13.85 55.43 13.86
CA ALA A 19 12.53 55.37 13.24
C ALA A 19 12.63 55.09 11.73
N ILE A 20 12.45 53.83 11.32
CA ILE A 20 11.96 53.54 9.99
C ILE A 20 10.48 53.91 9.97
N LEU A 21 10.19 55.09 9.43
CA LEU A 21 8.84 55.60 9.22
C LEU A 21 8.17 54.79 8.10
N CYS A 22 7.43 53.73 8.46
CA CYS A 22 6.57 53.00 7.54
C CYS A 22 5.40 53.89 7.06
N ILE A 23 5.62 54.68 6.01
CA ILE A 23 4.54 55.30 5.23
C ILE A 23 4.27 54.39 4.03
N ALA A 24 3.20 53.59 4.10
CA ALA A 24 2.46 52.98 2.98
C ALA A 24 3.23 52.85 1.63
N GLY A 25 4.39 52.19 1.67
CA GLY A 25 5.40 52.09 0.63
C GLY A 25 6.52 51.21 1.18
N LEU A 26 7.10 50.36 0.33
CA LEU A 26 8.05 49.31 0.70
C LEU A 26 9.10 49.85 1.68
N PRO A 27 9.16 49.36 2.93
CA PRO A 27 10.19 49.77 3.87
C PRO A 27 11.49 49.12 3.42
N LEU A 28 12.32 49.91 2.76
CA LEU A 28 13.74 49.64 2.57
C LEU A 28 14.46 50.10 3.83
N ALA A 29 15.22 49.21 4.45
CA ALA A 29 16.23 49.59 5.42
C ALA A 29 17.25 50.53 4.74
N ALA A 30 17.80 51.52 5.46
CA ALA A 30 18.94 52.23 4.89
C ALA A 30 20.19 51.34 4.98
N ALA A 31 21.08 51.47 4.00
CA ALA A 31 22.32 50.70 3.92
C ALA A 31 23.13 50.73 5.22
N GLY A 32 23.57 49.55 5.67
CA GLY A 32 24.42 49.36 6.84
C GLY A 32 23.74 49.58 8.19
N GLU A 33 22.41 49.53 8.26
CA GLU A 33 21.66 49.71 9.51
C GLU A 33 21.58 48.42 10.34
N VAL A 34 21.43 48.58 11.66
CA VAL A 34 21.04 47.50 12.58
C VAL A 34 19.60 47.74 13.00
N ILE A 35 18.72 46.78 12.73
CA ILE A 35 17.28 46.85 12.96
C ILE A 35 16.89 45.81 14.00
N ASP A 36 16.52 46.26 15.19
CA ASP A 36 15.99 45.39 16.24
C ASP A 36 14.45 45.32 16.17
N VAL A 37 13.92 44.11 16.08
CA VAL A 37 12.49 43.81 15.90
C VAL A 37 11.95 43.10 17.14
N TYR A 38 10.99 43.76 17.81
CA TYR A 38 10.30 43.26 19.01
C TYR A 38 8.78 43.11 18.77
N GLY A 39 8.36 42.86 17.53
CA GLY A 39 6.96 42.87 17.17
C GLY A 39 6.70 42.51 15.72
N ARG A 40 5.52 42.89 15.22
CA ARG A 40 5.10 42.56 13.87
C ARG A 40 5.75 43.48 12.83
N LEU A 41 6.48 42.88 11.89
CA LEU A 41 6.91 43.53 10.66
C LEU A 41 5.78 43.54 9.61
N PRO A 42 5.85 44.43 8.61
CA PRO A 42 4.97 44.39 7.46
C PRO A 42 5.09 43.06 6.70
N ASN A 43 4.11 42.75 5.86
CA ASN A 43 4.07 41.46 5.16
C ASN A 43 5.28 41.22 4.24
N TYR A 44 5.90 42.29 3.73
CA TYR A 44 7.13 42.25 2.93
C TYR A 44 8.15 43.17 3.58
N PHE A 45 9.38 42.68 3.70
CA PHE A 45 10.52 43.41 4.25
C PHE A 45 11.78 43.07 3.45
N GLU A 46 12.58 44.08 3.12
CA GLU A 46 13.81 43.90 2.35
C GLU A 46 14.98 44.57 3.09
N ALA A 47 16.09 43.84 3.20
CA ALA A 47 17.35 44.30 3.76
C ALA A 47 18.47 44.12 2.71
N SER A 48 19.18 45.22 2.43
CA SER A 48 20.29 45.29 1.48
C SER A 48 21.50 45.95 2.13
N ASP A 49 22.61 46.00 1.39
CA ASP A 49 23.81 46.76 1.74
C ASP A 49 24.31 46.55 3.20
N ASP A 50 24.70 45.32 3.56
CA ASP A 50 25.23 44.98 4.90
C ASP A 50 24.24 45.24 6.08
N THR A 51 22.93 45.27 5.84
CA THR A 51 21.93 45.50 6.90
C THR A 51 21.83 44.31 7.84
N VAL A 52 21.78 44.56 9.15
CA VAL A 52 21.57 43.53 10.19
C VAL A 52 20.16 43.63 10.75
N VAL A 53 19.38 42.55 10.74
CA VAL A 53 18.04 42.48 11.32
C VAL A 53 18.02 41.48 12.46
N ASN A 54 17.74 41.95 13.67
CA ASN A 54 17.65 41.15 14.87
C ASN A 54 16.18 40.94 15.27
N MET A 55 15.68 39.71 15.21
CA MET A 55 14.31 39.37 15.60
C MET A 55 14.27 38.68 16.96
N TYR A 56 13.82 39.41 17.98
CA TYR A 56 13.70 38.91 19.35
C TYR A 56 12.29 38.36 19.66
N ASP A 57 11.26 38.96 19.06
CA ASP A 57 9.85 38.56 19.21
C ASP A 57 9.04 39.02 17.98
N GLY A 58 7.84 38.46 17.76
CA GLY A 58 6.95 38.77 16.64
C GLY A 58 6.81 37.64 15.60
N SER A 59 5.67 37.57 14.90
CA SER A 59 5.27 36.36 14.17
C SER A 59 4.75 36.48 12.73
N ASP A 60 4.81 37.64 12.05
CA ASP A 60 3.86 37.88 10.95
C ASP A 60 4.37 38.60 9.69
N ALA A 61 5.68 38.75 9.47
CA ALA A 61 6.16 39.08 8.12
C ALA A 61 6.16 37.81 7.26
N TYR A 62 5.66 37.91 6.03
CA TYR A 62 5.43 36.77 5.13
C TYR A 62 6.56 36.57 4.13
N TRP A 63 7.31 37.63 3.81
CA TRP A 63 8.39 37.61 2.84
C TRP A 63 9.51 38.49 3.37
N PHE A 64 10.70 37.91 3.47
CA PHE A 64 11.90 38.66 3.78
C PHE A 64 12.95 38.37 2.72
N ASP A 65 13.47 39.43 2.11
CA ASP A 65 14.57 39.32 1.17
C ASP A 65 15.80 40.03 1.75
N PHE A 66 16.85 39.25 1.99
CA PHE A 66 18.15 39.72 2.44
C PHE A 66 19.13 39.57 1.29
N ASN A 67 19.70 40.67 0.84
CA ASN A 67 20.67 40.71 -0.24
C ASN A 67 21.91 41.53 0.15
N GLU A 68 22.93 41.49 -0.70
CA GLU A 68 24.14 42.32 -0.59
C GLU A 68 24.80 42.24 0.79
N SER A 69 25.16 41.02 1.21
CA SER A 69 25.83 40.73 2.50
C SER A 69 25.03 41.09 3.76
N SER A 70 23.69 41.17 3.66
CA SER A 70 22.83 41.43 4.82
C SER A 70 22.72 40.23 5.77
N HIS A 71 22.31 40.48 7.01
CA HIS A 71 22.30 39.50 8.11
C HIS A 71 20.94 39.41 8.80
N LEU A 72 20.40 38.20 8.93
CA LEU A 72 19.19 37.89 9.70
C LEU A 72 19.54 37.13 10.98
N ASN A 73 19.24 37.70 12.15
CA ASN A 73 19.41 37.03 13.44
C ASN A 73 18.06 36.70 14.07
N LEU A 74 17.74 35.42 14.24
CA LEU A 74 16.54 34.93 14.91
C LEU A 74 16.88 34.48 16.34
N TYR A 75 16.49 35.28 17.34
CA TYR A 75 16.70 34.97 18.76
C TYR A 75 15.46 34.34 19.42
N GLY A 76 14.29 34.56 18.84
CA GLY A 76 13.00 34.13 19.43
C GLY A 76 11.78 34.43 18.55
N GLY A 77 11.90 35.37 17.61
CA GLY A 77 10.85 35.69 16.64
C GLY A 77 10.60 34.57 15.61
N TRP A 78 9.44 34.63 14.95
CA TRP A 78 9.05 33.71 13.88
C TRP A 78 8.82 34.45 12.56
N ALA A 79 9.60 34.12 11.52
CA ALA A 79 9.39 34.61 10.18
C ALA A 79 8.45 33.68 9.39
N ARG A 80 7.31 34.18 8.91
CA ARG A 80 6.37 33.38 8.10
C ARG A 80 6.72 33.45 6.62
N GLY A 81 6.13 32.53 5.86
CA GLY A 81 6.29 32.43 4.41
C GLY A 81 7.75 32.21 3.99
N GLU A 82 8.13 32.80 2.86
CA GLU A 82 9.39 32.53 2.19
C GLU A 82 10.41 33.63 2.49
N ASN A 83 11.54 33.25 3.09
CA ASN A 83 12.64 34.14 3.44
C ASN A 83 13.82 33.79 2.54
N SER A 84 14.44 34.77 1.88
CA SER A 84 15.55 34.58 0.96
C SER A 84 16.81 35.28 1.45
N LEU A 85 17.95 34.60 1.33
CA LEU A 85 19.30 35.14 1.52
C LEU A 85 20.02 35.02 0.16
N THR A 86 20.46 36.13 -0.41
CA THR A 86 21.26 36.19 -1.65
C THR A 86 22.55 36.97 -1.45
N ASP A 87 23.48 36.85 -2.39
CA ASP A 87 24.68 37.67 -2.52
C ASP A 87 25.49 37.78 -1.22
N TYR A 88 25.99 36.64 -0.73
CA TYR A 88 26.80 36.54 0.50
C TYR A 88 26.08 36.90 1.81
N SER A 89 24.75 36.96 1.82
CA SER A 89 23.96 37.21 3.03
C SER A 89 24.07 36.05 4.03
N SER A 90 23.67 36.29 5.28
CA SER A 90 23.66 35.22 6.28
C SER A 90 22.46 35.24 7.22
N ALA A 91 22.19 34.07 7.82
CA ALA A 91 21.25 33.94 8.91
C ALA A 91 21.87 33.23 10.11
N LEU A 92 21.59 33.73 11.31
CA LEU A 92 21.91 33.11 12.59
C LEU A 92 20.63 32.79 13.34
N ILE A 93 20.42 31.52 13.66
CA ILE A 93 19.22 31.02 14.33
C ILE A 93 19.62 30.45 15.68
N LEU A 94 19.37 31.24 16.73
CA LEU A 94 19.63 30.86 18.13
C LEU A 94 18.34 30.41 18.84
N GLY A 95 17.20 30.92 18.37
CA GLY A 95 15.87 30.61 18.88
C GLY A 95 14.79 31.09 17.91
N GLY A 96 13.52 30.84 18.22
CA GLY A 96 12.43 31.20 17.31
C GLY A 96 12.41 30.32 16.06
N GLY A 97 12.18 30.90 14.89
CA GLY A 97 12.20 30.12 13.65
C GLY A 97 11.76 30.85 12.38
N ALA A 98 11.74 30.11 11.28
CA ALA A 98 11.14 30.55 10.03
C ALA A 98 10.34 29.42 9.38
N GLU A 99 9.26 29.75 8.68
CA GLU A 99 8.48 28.76 7.94
C GLU A 99 9.29 28.19 6.76
N LYS A 100 9.96 29.05 6.01
CA LYS A 100 10.86 28.64 4.93
C LYS A 100 12.01 29.62 4.80
N LEU A 101 13.24 29.11 4.78
CA LEU A 101 14.45 29.89 4.54
C LEU A 101 15.16 29.34 3.31
N ARG A 102 15.44 30.20 2.34
CA ARG A 102 16.20 29.91 1.13
C ARG A 102 17.52 30.67 1.18
N ALA A 103 18.64 29.99 0.99
CA ALA A 103 19.95 30.60 0.85
C ALA A 103 20.51 30.30 -0.55
N LEU A 104 20.98 31.34 -1.23
CA LEU A 104 21.58 31.29 -2.57
C LEU A 104 22.93 32.04 -2.58
N ASP A 105 23.67 31.92 -3.67
CA ASP A 105 24.80 32.79 -4.03
C ASP A 105 25.79 32.99 -2.88
N ASP A 106 26.42 31.88 -2.46
CA ASP A 106 27.42 31.82 -1.39
C ASP A 106 26.90 32.26 0.02
N SER A 107 25.59 32.41 0.20
CA SER A 107 24.99 32.77 1.50
C SER A 107 25.17 31.67 2.56
N THR A 108 25.12 32.06 3.83
CA THR A 108 25.42 31.16 4.96
C THR A 108 24.29 31.10 6.00
N VAL A 109 24.01 29.93 6.55
CA VAL A 109 23.05 29.74 7.64
C VAL A 109 23.73 29.05 8.82
N LEU A 110 23.68 29.65 10.00
CA LEU A 110 24.16 29.07 11.25
C LEU A 110 22.98 28.82 12.18
N MET A 111 22.77 27.57 12.56
CA MET A 111 21.65 27.16 13.40
C MET A 111 22.17 26.45 14.66
N HIS A 112 21.91 27.06 15.82
CA HIS A 112 22.23 26.51 17.14
C HIS A 112 20.98 26.08 17.91
N GLY A 113 19.81 26.56 17.49
CA GLY A 113 18.53 26.29 18.10
C GLY A 113 17.40 26.74 17.20
N GLY A 114 16.20 26.94 17.77
CA GLY A 114 15.03 27.35 17.01
C GLY A 114 14.54 26.27 16.04
N PHE A 115 13.76 26.69 15.04
CA PHE A 115 13.11 25.78 14.11
C PHE A 115 12.95 26.37 12.72
N LEU A 116 13.22 25.58 11.68
CA LEU A 116 12.92 25.92 10.30
C LEU A 116 11.89 24.94 9.74
N GLY A 117 10.80 25.44 9.17
CA GLY A 117 9.86 24.60 8.43
C GLY A 117 10.57 23.94 7.24
N SER A 118 11.21 24.73 6.40
CA SER A 118 12.04 24.26 5.30
C SER A 118 13.32 25.08 5.19
N LEU A 119 14.43 24.41 4.88
CA LEU A 119 15.71 25.03 4.52
C LEU A 119 16.07 24.64 3.09
N GLN A 120 16.28 25.63 2.21
CA GLN A 120 16.66 25.40 0.83
C GLN A 120 18.03 26.03 0.55
N LEU A 121 19.02 25.22 0.15
CA LEU A 121 20.37 25.66 -0.18
C LEU A 121 20.63 25.49 -1.68
N TYR A 122 20.98 26.61 -2.33
CA TYR A 122 21.27 26.70 -3.76
C TYR A 122 22.59 27.41 -4.02
N ALA A 123 23.13 27.30 -5.23
CA ALA A 123 24.22 28.15 -5.73
C ALA A 123 25.37 28.38 -4.72
N ASN A 124 26.01 27.29 -4.28
CA ASN A 124 27.12 27.27 -3.33
C ASN A 124 26.81 27.73 -1.89
N ALA A 125 25.55 28.02 -1.57
CA ALA A 125 25.14 28.34 -0.20
C ALA A 125 25.52 27.23 0.77
N SER A 126 25.78 27.62 2.02
CA SER A 126 26.20 26.68 3.07
C SER A 126 25.40 26.84 4.36
N ALA A 127 25.25 25.74 5.10
CA ALA A 127 24.63 25.76 6.41
C ALA A 127 25.40 24.90 7.42
N THR A 128 25.36 25.31 8.68
CA THR A 128 25.81 24.52 9.83
C THR A 128 24.71 24.47 10.87
N MET A 129 24.34 23.26 11.29
CA MET A 129 23.33 23.00 12.30
C MET A 129 23.95 22.22 13.46
N THR A 130 23.88 22.79 14.66
CA THR A 130 24.40 22.20 15.92
C THR A 130 23.29 21.96 16.95
N GLY A 131 22.04 22.26 16.58
CA GLY A 131 20.86 22.14 17.42
C GLY A 131 19.63 22.75 16.73
N GLY A 132 18.45 22.62 17.37
CA GLY A 132 17.16 23.05 16.81
C GLY A 132 16.50 21.98 15.94
N GLY A 133 15.59 22.36 15.04
CA GLY A 133 14.94 21.41 14.13
C GLY A 133 14.65 21.97 12.73
N ILE A 134 14.89 21.19 11.69
CA ILE A 134 14.45 21.48 10.33
C ILE A 134 13.39 20.45 9.96
N GLY A 135 12.19 20.85 9.56
CA GLY A 135 11.12 19.91 9.21
C GLY A 135 9.74 20.46 9.53
N ASP A 136 8.73 19.61 9.67
CA ASP A 136 7.40 20.06 10.08
C ASP A 136 7.15 19.81 11.57
N ARG A 137 6.66 20.84 12.26
CA ARG A 137 6.27 20.77 13.68
C ARG A 137 4.77 20.57 13.86
N ARG A 138 3.97 20.75 12.80
CA ARG A 138 2.51 20.87 12.87
C ARG A 138 1.76 19.73 12.17
N GLY A 139 2.45 18.76 11.57
CA GLY A 139 1.82 17.70 10.79
C GLY A 139 0.98 18.22 9.62
N GLY A 140 1.27 19.44 9.14
CA GLY A 140 0.67 20.00 7.96
C GLY A 140 1.35 19.47 6.69
N ALA A 141 0.59 19.28 5.63
CA ALA A 141 1.08 18.83 4.32
C ALA A 141 2.15 19.74 3.65
N TYR A 142 2.61 20.80 4.32
CA TYR A 142 3.70 21.65 3.84
C TYR A 142 5.03 21.00 4.21
N GLU A 143 5.47 20.14 3.28
CA GLU A 143 6.82 19.60 3.05
C GLU A 143 7.94 20.30 3.85
N GLY A 144 8.07 19.94 5.12
CA GLY A 144 9.20 20.35 5.92
C GLY A 144 10.45 19.64 5.43
N VAL A 145 11.16 20.27 4.49
CA VAL A 145 12.23 19.63 3.72
C VAL A 145 13.50 20.47 3.81
N LEU A 146 14.61 19.81 4.12
CA LEU A 146 15.96 20.26 3.78
C LEU A 146 16.21 19.97 2.30
N ARG A 147 16.26 21.00 1.45
CA ARG A 147 16.53 20.84 0.02
C ARG A 147 17.90 21.41 -0.34
N MET A 148 18.80 20.57 -0.81
CA MET A 148 20.16 20.93 -1.21
C MET A 148 20.36 20.66 -2.70
N SER A 149 20.87 21.65 -3.43
CA SER A 149 21.25 21.48 -4.83
C SER A 149 22.41 22.37 -5.27
N GLY A 150 22.92 22.15 -6.50
CA GLY A 150 24.18 22.75 -6.93
C GLY A 150 25.33 22.31 -6.01
N GLN A 151 26.36 23.15 -5.83
CA GLN A 151 27.50 22.84 -4.95
C GLN A 151 27.25 23.26 -3.48
N SER A 152 25.98 23.29 -3.06
CA SER A 152 25.62 23.66 -1.69
C SER A 152 26.15 22.65 -0.66
N ARG A 153 26.36 23.12 0.57
CA ARG A 153 26.99 22.33 1.64
C ARG A 153 26.22 22.45 2.94
N MET A 154 26.04 21.36 3.65
CA MET A 154 25.45 21.38 4.98
C MET A 154 26.25 20.50 5.92
N THR A 155 26.52 21.00 7.13
CA THR A 155 27.04 20.19 8.24
C THR A 155 26.00 20.14 9.34
N VAL A 156 25.68 18.93 9.81
CA VAL A 156 24.74 18.69 10.91
C VAL A 156 25.46 17.92 12.01
N SER A 157 25.50 18.49 13.21
CA SER A 157 26.06 17.86 14.41
C SER A 157 25.09 17.82 15.59
N GLY A 158 23.87 18.35 15.41
CA GLY A 158 22.82 18.24 16.42
C GLY A 158 21.44 18.69 15.93
N GLY A 159 20.44 18.47 16.77
CA GLY A 159 19.03 18.77 16.52
C GLY A 159 18.27 17.70 15.70
N SER A 160 17.06 18.04 15.26
CA SER A 160 16.21 17.12 14.49
C SER A 160 16.18 17.48 13.00
N LEU A 161 16.31 16.48 12.14
CA LEU A 161 16.06 16.60 10.70
C LEU A 161 14.75 15.91 10.38
N GLY A 162 13.87 16.59 9.67
CA GLY A 162 12.81 15.96 8.89
C GLY A 162 13.36 15.53 7.53
N ARG A 163 12.53 15.60 6.49
CA ARG A 163 12.87 15.12 5.16
C ARG A 163 14.08 15.83 4.55
N VAL A 164 14.90 15.08 3.85
CA VAL A 164 16.12 15.53 3.19
C VAL A 164 16.05 15.21 1.69
N TYR A 165 16.16 16.25 0.87
CA TYR A 165 16.38 16.15 -0.57
C TYR A 165 17.74 16.75 -0.91
N ALA A 166 18.75 15.92 -1.18
CA ALA A 166 20.09 16.36 -1.52
C ALA A 166 20.52 15.80 -2.88
N SER A 167 20.61 16.65 -3.90
CA SER A 167 21.01 16.26 -5.26
C SER A 167 22.49 15.88 -5.34
N GLU A 168 22.89 15.11 -6.37
CA GLU A 168 24.25 14.58 -6.59
C GLU A 168 25.43 15.56 -6.45
N ASN A 169 25.22 16.86 -6.70
CA ASN A 169 26.28 17.87 -6.61
C ASN A 169 26.41 18.53 -5.22
N ALA A 170 25.44 18.30 -4.34
CA ALA A 170 25.43 18.84 -2.99
C ALA A 170 26.38 18.03 -2.09
N ALA A 171 26.70 18.58 -0.91
CA ALA A 171 27.49 17.88 0.09
C ALA A 171 26.82 17.98 1.47
N LEU A 172 26.31 16.84 1.97
CA LEU A 172 25.76 16.73 3.32
C LEU A 172 26.77 16.03 4.22
N LYS A 173 27.16 16.68 5.31
CA LYS A 173 28.05 16.14 6.33
C LYS A 173 27.26 15.91 7.62
N LEU A 174 27.25 14.67 8.11
CA LEU A 174 26.64 14.30 9.40
C LEU A 174 27.75 13.98 10.39
N VAL A 175 27.74 14.65 11.56
CA VAL A 175 28.77 14.54 12.59
C VAL A 175 28.16 13.90 13.83
N GLY A 176 28.67 12.74 14.23
CA GLY A 176 28.00 11.90 15.24
C GLY A 176 28.63 10.51 15.38
N GLY A 177 27.85 9.54 15.84
CA GLY A 177 28.27 8.15 16.02
C GLY A 177 27.12 7.18 15.82
N GLU A 178 27.39 5.89 16.09
CA GLU A 178 26.40 4.81 15.95
C GLU A 178 25.75 4.73 14.56
N PHE A 179 26.48 5.18 13.53
CA PHE A 179 25.96 5.22 12.17
C PHE A 179 25.72 3.82 11.61
N ARG A 180 24.53 3.63 11.03
CA ARG A 180 24.14 2.40 10.33
C ARG A 180 23.58 2.72 8.96
N LEU A 181 24.01 1.95 7.97
CA LEU A 181 23.46 1.95 6.61
C LEU A 181 22.81 0.59 6.37
N ASN A 182 21.52 0.56 6.10
CA ASN A 182 20.70 -0.64 5.91
C ASN A 182 20.89 -1.63 7.08
N GLY A 183 20.77 -1.08 8.30
CA GLY A 183 20.95 -1.78 9.57
C GLY A 183 22.38 -2.18 9.94
N GLN A 184 23.34 -2.09 9.01
CA GLN A 184 24.73 -2.47 9.25
C GLN A 184 25.56 -1.28 9.75
N PRO A 185 26.38 -1.45 10.82
CA PRO A 185 27.30 -0.41 11.25
C PRO A 185 28.25 0.02 10.13
N VAL A 186 28.43 1.33 9.96
CA VAL A 186 29.36 1.87 8.96
C VAL A 186 30.79 1.70 9.47
N ALA A 187 31.57 0.84 8.82
CA ALA A 187 32.95 0.55 9.21
C ALA A 187 33.89 1.75 9.07
N GLY A 188 34.93 1.80 9.90
CA GLY A 188 35.97 2.83 9.82
C GLY A 188 35.65 4.14 10.55
N LEU A 189 34.53 4.18 11.28
CA LEU A 189 34.09 5.32 12.09
C LEU A 189 34.25 5.09 13.61
N ASP A 190 35.19 4.22 14.01
CA ASP A 190 35.40 3.83 15.41
C ASP A 190 36.18 4.86 16.24
N VAL A 191 36.75 5.89 15.60
CA VAL A 191 37.59 6.92 16.23
C VAL A 191 37.05 8.30 15.89
N PRO A 192 36.81 9.19 16.88
CA PRO A 192 36.40 10.57 16.62
C PRO A 192 37.31 11.28 15.61
N GLY A 193 36.70 11.98 14.65
CA GLY A 193 37.34 12.64 13.52
C GLY A 193 37.55 11.74 12.29
N ALA A 194 37.32 10.42 12.39
CA ALA A 194 37.30 9.55 11.21
C ALA A 194 36.14 9.93 10.30
N THR A 195 36.35 9.88 8.98
CA THR A 195 35.33 10.24 7.99
C THR A 195 35.11 9.10 7.00
N GLN A 196 33.87 8.91 6.59
CA GLN A 196 33.49 7.95 5.57
C GLN A 196 32.49 8.61 4.62
N ARG A 197 32.84 8.63 3.33
CA ARG A 197 31.89 9.01 2.28
C ARG A 197 30.99 7.82 2.00
N LEU A 198 29.67 8.03 2.02
CA LEU A 198 28.69 7.00 1.74
C LEU A 198 28.33 7.00 0.26
N HIS A 199 28.12 5.80 -0.25
CA HIS A 199 27.46 5.58 -1.52
C HIS A 199 26.07 5.04 -1.21
N THR A 200 25.05 5.85 -1.48
CA THR A 200 23.66 5.43 -1.47
C THR A 200 23.37 5.04 -2.91
N ASP A 201 22.95 3.80 -3.17
CA ASP A 201 22.66 3.32 -4.53
C ASP A 201 21.43 4.04 -5.18
N GLY A 202 21.03 5.19 -4.64
CA GLY A 202 20.09 6.17 -5.18
C GLY A 202 18.62 5.85 -4.94
N GLU A 203 18.26 4.57 -4.82
CA GLU A 203 16.85 4.14 -4.82
C GLU A 203 16.40 3.52 -3.49
N ASP A 204 17.21 2.65 -2.87
CA ASP A 204 16.85 1.98 -1.61
C ASP A 204 17.95 2.18 -0.55
N PHE A 205 17.68 3.04 0.44
CA PHE A 205 18.59 3.22 1.56
C PHE A 205 17.87 3.55 2.87
N SER A 206 18.50 3.12 3.96
CA SER A 206 18.13 3.44 5.33
C SER A 206 19.39 3.88 6.07
N LEU A 207 19.51 5.17 6.36
CA LEU A 207 20.63 5.75 7.08
C LEU A 207 20.17 6.27 8.44
N SER A 208 20.76 5.75 9.51
CA SER A 208 20.45 6.17 10.88
C SER A 208 21.72 6.40 11.68
N GLY A 209 21.60 7.14 12.78
CA GLY A 209 22.69 7.37 13.72
C GLY A 209 22.33 8.36 14.81
N VAL A 210 23.34 8.73 15.59
CA VAL A 210 23.23 9.69 16.70
C VAL A 210 24.17 10.84 16.43
N LEU A 211 23.66 12.07 16.43
CA LEU A 211 24.47 13.27 16.22
C LEU A 211 25.33 13.58 17.46
N GLU A 212 26.30 14.47 17.30
CA GLU A 212 27.24 14.87 18.36
C GLU A 212 26.53 15.41 19.62
N ASP A 213 25.35 16.02 19.51
CA ASP A 213 24.57 16.47 20.67
C ASP A 213 23.74 15.36 21.35
N GLY A 214 23.74 14.14 20.79
CA GLY A 214 23.00 12.99 21.29
C GLY A 214 21.62 12.77 20.67
N SER A 215 21.15 13.69 19.82
CA SER A 215 19.89 13.52 19.07
C SER A 215 20.01 12.38 18.05
N ALA A 216 18.94 11.62 17.87
CA ALA A 216 18.88 10.58 16.85
C ALA A 216 18.38 11.17 15.52
N PHE A 217 18.76 10.54 14.42
CA PHE A 217 18.18 10.82 13.11
C PHE A 217 17.94 9.52 12.34
N LEU A 218 16.98 9.57 11.42
CA LEU A 218 16.68 8.53 10.46
C LEU A 218 16.40 9.19 9.11
N LEU A 219 17.05 8.71 8.06
CA LEU A 219 16.80 9.10 6.68
C LEU A 219 16.47 7.83 5.89
N HIS A 220 15.32 7.81 5.22
CA HIS A 220 14.78 6.63 4.56
C HIS A 220 14.18 6.96 3.18
N SER A 221 14.56 6.21 2.14
CA SER A 221 14.08 6.48 0.78
C SER A 221 12.55 6.43 0.65
N THR A 222 11.86 5.61 1.44
CA THR A 222 10.39 5.55 1.47
C THR A 222 9.69 6.65 2.25
N ASP A 223 10.39 7.42 3.09
CA ASP A 223 9.84 8.64 3.71
C ASP A 223 10.14 9.90 2.88
N TRP A 224 10.38 9.71 1.59
CA TRP A 224 10.62 10.76 0.61
C TRP A 224 11.96 11.47 0.82
N ASP A 225 12.87 10.86 1.57
CA ASP A 225 14.26 11.26 1.55
C ASP A 225 14.87 10.87 0.21
N TYR A 226 15.63 11.79 -0.35
CA TYR A 226 16.39 11.57 -1.56
C TYR A 226 17.81 12.06 -1.34
N ILE A 227 18.76 11.13 -1.41
CA ILE A 227 20.18 11.42 -1.26
C ILE A 227 20.87 10.87 -2.49
N GLY A 228 21.36 11.78 -3.33
CA GLY A 228 22.18 11.40 -4.50
C GLY A 228 23.42 10.63 -4.08
N ASP A 229 23.91 9.75 -4.96
CA ASP A 229 25.08 8.93 -4.67
C ASP A 229 26.31 9.80 -4.34
N GLY A 230 27.05 9.41 -3.32
CA GLY A 230 28.24 10.15 -2.88
C GLY A 230 27.97 11.51 -2.23
N VAL A 231 26.72 11.90 -1.98
CA VAL A 231 26.39 13.22 -1.39
C VAL A 231 26.70 13.28 0.10
N VAL A 232 26.58 12.16 0.81
CA VAL A 232 26.75 12.10 2.27
C VAL A 232 28.19 11.76 2.67
N THR A 233 28.74 12.55 3.59
CA THR A 233 29.94 12.23 4.35
C THR A 233 29.57 12.10 5.83
N LEU A 234 29.88 10.97 6.42
CA LEU A 234 29.80 10.79 7.86
C LEU A 234 31.13 11.17 8.50
N GLU A 235 31.08 11.82 9.66
CA GLU A 235 32.23 12.07 10.52
C GLU A 235 31.92 11.55 11.93
N ALA A 236 32.79 10.66 12.41
CA ALA A 236 32.71 10.15 13.77
C ALA A 236 32.98 11.28 14.78
N ALA A 237 32.19 11.36 15.84
CA ALA A 237 32.35 12.29 16.96
C ALA A 237 32.10 11.55 18.28
N GLU A 238 32.55 12.14 19.38
CA GLU A 238 32.17 11.66 20.71
C GLU A 238 30.72 12.05 20.96
N ILE A 239 29.83 11.06 21.00
CA ILE A 239 28.41 11.27 21.33
C ILE A 239 28.20 11.10 22.84
N PRO A 240 27.21 11.80 23.44
CA PRO A 240 26.86 11.63 24.85
C PRO A 240 26.64 10.15 25.18
N PRO A 241 27.03 9.66 26.37
CA PRO A 241 26.75 8.28 26.74
C PRO A 241 25.23 8.05 26.83
N VAL A 242 24.81 6.82 26.51
CA VAL A 242 23.43 6.39 26.76
C VAL A 242 23.13 6.58 28.25
N ASN A 243 22.02 7.27 28.54
CA ASN A 243 21.57 7.53 29.92
C ASN A 243 20.90 6.27 30.52
N ALA A 244 19.83 6.44 31.30
CA ALA A 244 19.11 5.32 31.89
C ALA A 244 18.68 4.30 30.83
N ALA A 245 18.96 3.02 31.10
CA ALA A 245 18.53 1.91 30.26
C ALA A 245 17.01 1.70 30.32
N GLU A 246 16.37 2.05 31.44
CA GLU A 246 14.91 2.01 31.61
C GLU A 246 14.40 3.40 31.98
N ILE A 247 13.43 3.89 31.20
CA ILE A 247 12.83 5.23 31.33
C ILE A 247 11.33 5.06 31.50
N HIS A 248 10.74 5.74 32.49
CA HIS A 248 9.31 5.65 32.79
C HIS A 248 8.66 7.02 32.83
N LEU A 249 7.64 7.22 31.98
CA LEU A 249 6.81 8.41 31.97
C LEU A 249 5.41 8.11 32.53
N PRO A 250 4.86 8.97 33.40
CA PRO A 250 5.53 10.13 34.01
C PRO A 250 6.53 9.68 35.09
N GLY A 251 7.57 10.48 35.34
CA GLY A 251 8.52 10.25 36.45
C GLY A 251 9.99 10.49 36.10
N SER A 252 10.36 10.23 34.85
CA SER A 252 11.65 10.62 34.24
C SER A 252 11.49 11.88 33.38
N ASP A 253 12.62 12.52 33.06
CA ASP A 253 12.64 13.52 31.98
C ASP A 253 12.43 12.77 30.64
N PRO A 254 11.51 13.24 29.77
CA PRO A 254 11.29 12.62 28.48
C PRO A 254 12.56 12.64 27.63
N PRO A 255 12.99 11.51 27.06
CA PRO A 255 14.14 11.49 26.17
C PRO A 255 13.76 12.06 24.79
N ASP A 256 14.69 12.73 24.13
CA ASP A 256 14.48 13.21 22.75
C ASP A 256 14.45 12.05 21.73
N SER A 257 15.14 10.95 22.03
CA SER A 257 15.21 9.75 21.22
C SER A 257 15.54 8.50 22.05
N LEU A 258 15.44 7.31 21.45
CA LEU A 258 15.98 6.08 22.05
C LEU A 258 17.12 5.47 21.25
N ARG A 259 18.13 5.03 21.98
CA ARG A 259 19.32 4.36 21.46
C ARG A 259 19.36 2.89 21.88
N GLU A 260 20.35 2.17 21.35
CA GLU A 260 20.55 0.74 21.60
C GLU A 260 20.59 0.44 23.12
N GLY A 261 19.78 -0.54 23.53
CA GLY A 261 19.69 -0.96 24.93
C GLY A 261 18.78 -0.12 25.82
N GLN A 262 18.19 0.97 25.32
CA GLN A 262 17.21 1.75 26.08
C GLN A 262 15.79 1.21 25.91
N SER A 263 14.99 1.33 26.97
CA SER A 263 13.58 0.99 27.02
C SER A 263 12.78 2.13 27.62
N LEU A 264 11.74 2.60 26.91
CA LEU A 264 10.80 3.62 27.37
C LEU A 264 9.43 3.01 27.65
N THR A 265 8.88 3.29 28.82
CA THR A 265 7.48 2.99 29.16
C THR A 265 6.70 4.28 29.39
N ILE A 266 5.66 4.51 28.60
CA ILE A 266 4.75 5.66 28.73
C ILE A 266 3.43 5.17 29.32
N GLY A 267 3.25 5.41 30.62
CA GLY A 267 2.05 5.08 31.38
C GLY A 267 1.09 6.25 31.54
N SER A 268 0.10 6.08 32.41
CA SER A 268 -0.96 7.07 32.65
C SER A 268 -0.41 8.44 33.06
N GLY A 269 -0.76 9.47 32.28
CA GLY A 269 -0.29 10.86 32.47
C GLY A 269 1.15 11.11 31.99
N GLY A 270 1.80 10.11 31.40
CA GLY A 270 3.05 10.24 30.70
C GLY A 270 2.80 10.72 29.28
N GLU A 271 3.58 11.70 28.84
CA GLU A 271 3.46 12.28 27.51
C GLU A 271 4.85 12.38 26.88
N LEU A 272 4.96 11.97 25.63
CA LEU A 272 6.13 12.18 24.78
C LEU A 272 5.70 13.00 23.56
N GLY A 273 6.54 13.97 23.18
CA GLY A 273 6.23 14.92 22.12
C GLY A 273 6.17 14.30 20.72
N ASP A 274 5.87 15.16 19.74
CA ASP A 274 5.96 14.82 18.31
C ASP A 274 7.42 14.62 17.87
N ASN A 275 7.64 14.00 16.70
CA ASN A 275 8.95 13.81 16.06
C ASN A 275 9.94 12.99 16.89
N PHE A 276 9.44 11.96 17.58
CA PHE A 276 10.27 11.07 18.39
C PHE A 276 10.90 9.97 17.55
N THR A 277 12.22 9.79 17.65
CA THR A 277 12.95 8.75 16.91
C THR A 277 13.48 7.68 17.85
N ALA A 278 13.29 6.41 17.49
CA ALA A 278 13.83 5.26 18.21
C ALA A 278 14.69 4.39 17.27
N LEU A 279 15.93 4.15 17.67
CA LEU A 279 16.94 3.46 16.88
C LEU A 279 17.08 1.98 17.27
N TRP A 280 17.96 1.30 16.54
CA TRP A 280 18.27 -0.12 16.66
C TRP A 280 18.43 -0.61 18.09
N GLY A 281 17.74 -1.70 18.44
CA GLY A 281 17.84 -2.36 19.74
C GLY A 281 17.17 -1.61 20.89
N SER A 282 16.38 -0.57 20.59
CA SER A 282 15.56 0.12 21.58
C SER A 282 14.17 -0.49 21.72
N LYS A 283 13.48 -0.17 22.82
CA LYS A 283 12.11 -0.63 23.09
C LYS A 283 11.21 0.50 23.55
N LEU A 284 9.99 0.56 23.02
CA LEU A 284 8.94 1.47 23.46
C LEU A 284 7.70 0.69 23.89
N ARG A 285 7.14 1.02 25.05
CA ARG A 285 5.90 0.47 25.59
C ARG A 285 4.92 1.58 25.91
N LEU A 286 3.80 1.62 25.21
CA LEU A 286 2.68 2.53 25.48
C LEU A 286 1.58 1.80 26.24
N LEU A 287 1.29 2.28 27.45
CA LEU A 287 0.27 1.73 28.33
C LEU A 287 -0.95 2.65 28.42
N ASP A 288 -2.00 2.19 29.11
CA ASP A 288 -3.23 2.97 29.32
C ASP A 288 -2.97 4.37 29.90
N GLY A 289 -3.53 5.37 29.22
CA GLY A 289 -3.43 6.78 29.57
C GLY A 289 -2.09 7.45 29.23
N GLY A 290 -1.16 6.74 28.58
CA GLY A 290 0.04 7.34 28.00
C GLY A 290 -0.25 8.00 26.66
N LEU A 291 0.52 9.05 26.33
CA LEU A 291 0.45 9.77 25.05
C LEU A 291 1.82 9.78 24.38
N LEU A 292 1.88 9.37 23.12
CA LEU A 292 3.02 9.62 22.24
C LEU A 292 2.54 10.51 21.08
N GLY A 293 3.30 11.55 20.79
CA GLY A 293 3.02 12.50 19.73
C GLY A 293 3.02 11.90 18.32
N SER A 294 2.83 12.77 17.35
CA SER A 294 2.79 12.46 15.93
C SER A 294 4.21 12.35 15.34
N HIS A 295 4.33 11.75 14.15
CA HIS A 295 5.59 11.62 13.39
C HIS A 295 6.67 10.88 14.19
N SER A 296 6.27 9.81 14.89
CA SER A 296 7.25 8.97 15.57
C SER A 296 7.84 7.97 14.59
N GLU A 297 9.17 7.87 14.58
CA GLU A 297 9.95 7.06 13.66
C GLU A 297 10.70 5.96 14.40
N PHE A 298 10.63 4.74 13.87
CA PHE A 298 11.21 3.56 14.50
C PHE A 298 12.03 2.79 13.48
N ILE A 299 13.28 2.48 13.81
CA ILE A 299 14.14 1.59 13.03
C ILE A 299 14.80 0.58 13.97
N GLY A 300 14.80 -0.70 13.58
CA GLY A 300 15.38 -1.79 14.38
C GLY A 300 14.84 -1.89 15.80
N SER A 301 13.62 -1.42 16.04
CA SER A 301 13.05 -1.20 17.38
C SER A 301 11.91 -2.17 17.71
N GLU A 302 11.61 -2.33 19.00
CA GLU A 302 10.43 -3.06 19.47
C GLU A 302 9.39 -2.07 20.02
N VAL A 303 8.22 -1.99 19.39
CA VAL A 303 7.12 -1.08 19.78
C VAL A 303 5.93 -1.90 20.27
N GLU A 304 5.54 -1.71 21.53
CA GLU A 304 4.39 -2.38 22.16
C GLU A 304 3.33 -1.34 22.56
N VAL A 305 2.14 -1.42 21.97
CA VAL A 305 0.99 -0.58 22.29
C VAL A 305 -0.09 -1.44 22.95
N THR A 306 -0.17 -1.37 24.26
CA THR A 306 -1.19 -2.08 25.06
C THR A 306 -2.38 -1.19 25.42
N GLY A 307 -2.21 0.12 25.30
CA GLY A 307 -3.16 1.15 25.70
C GLY A 307 -2.76 2.53 25.19
N GLY A 308 -3.36 3.57 25.75
CA GLY A 308 -2.97 4.96 25.50
C GLY A 308 -3.36 5.48 24.11
N ALA A 309 -2.76 6.60 23.70
CA ALA A 309 -2.97 7.18 22.38
C ALA A 309 -1.66 7.52 21.67
N LEU A 310 -1.56 7.06 20.42
CA LEU A 310 -0.54 7.47 19.46
C LEU A 310 -1.09 8.60 18.57
N GLY A 311 -0.23 9.57 18.27
CA GLY A 311 -0.49 10.65 17.34
C GLY A 311 -0.66 10.18 15.88
N PHE A 312 -0.47 11.11 14.96
CA PHE A 312 -0.53 10.85 13.52
C PHE A 312 0.83 10.37 12.98
N ASN A 313 0.83 9.60 11.89
CA ASN A 313 2.05 9.24 11.15
C ASN A 313 3.09 8.49 11.99
N LEU A 314 2.75 7.31 12.50
CA LEU A 314 3.76 6.40 13.03
C LEU A 314 4.47 5.74 11.84
N GLN A 315 5.80 5.81 11.81
CA GLN A 315 6.60 5.19 10.76
C GLN A 315 7.54 4.15 11.35
N ALA A 316 7.52 2.94 10.81
CA ALA A 316 8.38 1.84 11.19
C ALA A 316 9.16 1.37 9.96
N PHE A 317 10.46 1.19 10.14
CA PHE A 317 11.43 0.81 9.11
C PHE A 317 12.24 -0.41 9.54
N ASP A 318 13.13 -0.85 8.65
CA ASP A 318 13.98 -2.05 8.74
C ASP A 318 14.23 -2.58 10.16
N GLY A 319 13.92 -3.86 10.35
CA GLY A 319 14.11 -4.57 11.62
C GLY A 319 13.12 -4.22 12.73
N THR A 320 12.18 -3.28 12.51
CA THR A 320 11.19 -2.90 13.53
C THR A 320 10.08 -3.93 13.67
N THR A 321 9.62 -4.13 14.90
CA THR A 321 8.42 -4.90 15.22
C THR A 321 7.43 -4.02 15.98
N VAL A 322 6.18 -4.01 15.54
CA VAL A 322 5.10 -3.22 16.14
C VAL A 322 3.98 -4.16 16.59
N SER A 323 3.67 -4.19 17.87
CA SER A 323 2.61 -5.01 18.47
C SER A 323 1.55 -4.12 19.10
N ILE A 324 0.31 -4.21 18.62
CA ILE A 324 -0.84 -3.41 19.06
C ILE A 324 -1.89 -4.37 19.64
N SER A 325 -2.13 -4.27 20.95
CA SER A 325 -3.14 -5.07 21.66
C SER A 325 -4.25 -4.21 22.29
N GLY A 326 -4.08 -2.88 22.31
CA GLY A 326 -5.06 -1.92 22.79
C GLY A 326 -4.74 -0.50 22.32
N GLY A 327 -5.36 0.49 22.97
CA GLY A 327 -5.12 1.91 22.68
C GLY A 327 -5.76 2.42 21.39
N THR A 328 -5.40 3.66 21.03
CA THR A 328 -5.85 4.32 19.80
C THR A 328 -4.67 4.88 19.02
N ILE A 329 -4.66 4.67 17.70
CA ILE A 329 -3.74 5.34 16.77
C ILE A 329 -4.55 6.35 15.96
N SER A 330 -4.22 7.63 16.11
CA SER A 330 -5.03 8.71 15.54
C SER A 330 -4.85 8.83 14.03
N GLY A 331 -3.65 8.55 13.50
CA GLY A 331 -3.34 8.72 12.08
C GLY A 331 -2.86 7.47 11.37
N ASP A 332 -2.05 7.69 10.34
CA ASP A 332 -1.49 6.64 9.50
C ASP A 332 -0.36 5.89 10.22
N LEU A 333 -0.27 4.59 9.93
CA LEU A 333 0.88 3.76 10.26
C LEU A 333 1.55 3.34 8.95
N LEU A 334 2.82 3.71 8.78
CA LEU A 334 3.67 3.25 7.70
C LEU A 334 4.62 2.17 8.23
N ALA A 335 4.74 1.08 7.49
CA ALA A 335 5.69 0.00 7.74
C ALA A 335 6.38 -0.35 6.42
N SER A 336 7.71 -0.17 6.36
CA SER A 336 8.55 -0.37 5.18
C SER A 336 9.75 -1.24 5.53
N ASP A 337 10.25 -2.01 4.56
CA ASP A 337 11.45 -2.84 4.66
C ASP A 337 11.38 -3.93 5.75
N ASP A 338 10.72 -5.04 5.44
CA ASP A 338 10.67 -6.23 6.30
C ASP A 338 10.10 -6.01 7.73
N VAL A 339 9.32 -4.95 7.92
CA VAL A 339 8.67 -4.64 9.21
C VAL A 339 7.53 -5.59 9.51
N LYS A 340 7.38 -5.93 10.79
CA LYS A 340 6.29 -6.79 11.28
C LYS A 340 5.32 -6.02 12.16
N VAL A 341 4.10 -5.86 11.69
CA VAL A 341 2.99 -5.23 12.44
C VAL A 341 1.99 -6.30 12.86
N ALA A 342 1.73 -6.43 14.16
CA ALA A 342 0.74 -7.35 14.71
C ALA A 342 -0.35 -6.59 15.48
N VAL A 343 -1.60 -6.72 15.05
CA VAL A 343 -2.77 -6.09 15.66
C VAL A 343 -3.68 -7.18 16.24
N SER A 344 -3.91 -7.12 17.55
CA SER A 344 -4.79 -8.04 18.30
C SER A 344 -5.93 -7.32 19.02
N GLY A 345 -5.85 -5.99 19.13
CA GLY A 345 -6.85 -5.13 19.73
C GLY A 345 -6.60 -3.65 19.38
N GLY A 346 -7.32 -2.74 20.03
CA GLY A 346 -7.21 -1.30 19.78
C GLY A 346 -7.98 -0.80 18.55
N VAL A 347 -7.89 0.51 18.31
CA VAL A 347 -8.52 1.20 17.18
C VAL A 347 -7.50 2.05 16.43
N ILE A 348 -7.44 1.88 15.12
CA ILE A 348 -6.60 2.69 14.21
C ILE A 348 -7.55 3.47 13.31
N TYR A 349 -7.52 4.80 13.41
CA TYR A 349 -8.55 5.64 12.78
C TYR A 349 -8.37 5.83 11.27
N HIS A 350 -7.13 5.98 10.81
CA HIS A 350 -6.83 6.22 9.41
C HIS A 350 -6.36 4.93 8.73
N SER A 351 -5.17 4.91 8.15
CA SER A 351 -4.70 3.79 7.33
C SER A 351 -3.48 3.07 7.91
N ILE A 352 -3.30 1.84 7.48
CA ILE A 352 -2.02 1.15 7.57
C ILE A 352 -1.50 0.95 6.17
N GLN A 353 -0.23 1.30 5.94
CA GLN A 353 0.49 1.04 4.71
C GLN A 353 1.66 0.10 5.03
N VAL A 354 1.65 -1.11 4.46
CA VAL A 354 2.78 -2.04 4.51
C VAL A 354 3.42 -2.14 3.13
N LEU A 355 4.72 -1.88 3.08
CA LEU A 355 5.54 -1.80 1.87
C LEU A 355 6.74 -2.76 2.00
N GLU A 356 7.35 -3.10 0.86
CA GLU A 356 8.69 -3.71 0.76
C GLU A 356 8.88 -4.94 1.66
N GLY A 357 8.14 -6.01 1.37
CA GLY A 357 8.25 -7.28 2.09
C GLY A 357 7.68 -7.28 3.51
N SER A 358 7.15 -6.14 3.99
CA SER A 358 6.57 -6.03 5.33
C SER A 358 5.35 -6.93 5.51
N THR A 359 5.07 -7.31 6.77
CA THR A 359 3.94 -8.17 7.14
C THR A 359 3.00 -7.48 8.11
N LEU A 360 1.71 -7.48 7.79
CA LEU A 360 0.62 -7.02 8.64
C LEU A 360 -0.24 -8.20 9.10
N THR A 361 -0.31 -8.47 10.40
CA THR A 361 -1.14 -9.53 10.97
C THR A 361 -2.26 -8.96 11.84
N PHE A 362 -3.51 -9.25 11.51
CA PHE A 362 -4.70 -8.94 12.30
C PHE A 362 -5.29 -10.21 12.92
N THR A 363 -5.32 -10.27 14.24
CA THR A 363 -6.04 -11.29 15.03
C THR A 363 -7.24 -10.71 15.77
N GLY A 364 -7.32 -9.38 15.85
CA GLY A 364 -8.38 -8.60 16.47
C GLY A 364 -8.17 -7.11 16.19
N GLY A 365 -8.89 -6.24 16.91
CA GLY A 365 -8.81 -4.78 16.70
C GLY A 365 -9.64 -4.28 15.52
N ASP A 366 -9.59 -2.96 15.31
CA ASP A 366 -10.42 -2.25 14.34
C ASP A 366 -9.62 -1.15 13.62
N LEU A 367 -9.36 -1.36 12.33
CA LEU A 367 -8.80 -0.38 11.41
C LEU A 367 -9.95 0.29 10.65
N ARG A 368 -10.27 1.54 11.00
CA ARG A 368 -11.50 2.21 10.57
C ARG A 368 -11.52 2.56 9.08
N SER A 369 -10.39 2.92 8.49
CA SER A 369 -10.33 3.34 7.08
C SER A 369 -9.91 2.20 6.17
N TYR A 370 -8.61 2.04 5.86
CA TYR A 370 -8.15 1.05 4.89
C TYR A 370 -6.74 0.55 5.17
N ALA A 371 -6.40 -0.61 4.61
CA ALA A 371 -5.02 -1.07 4.49
C ALA A 371 -4.52 -0.97 3.04
N ARG A 372 -3.26 -0.59 2.86
CA ARG A 372 -2.52 -0.73 1.60
C ARG A 372 -1.39 -1.71 1.79
N VAL A 373 -1.31 -2.73 0.94
CA VAL A 373 -0.33 -3.81 1.01
C VAL A 373 0.38 -3.89 -0.32
N TYR A 374 1.60 -3.35 -0.38
CA TYR A 374 2.35 -3.13 -1.61
C TYR A 374 3.74 -3.77 -1.59
N HIS A 375 4.31 -3.96 -2.79
CA HIS A 375 5.71 -4.31 -3.03
C HIS A 375 6.15 -5.58 -2.30
N GLY A 376 5.51 -6.70 -2.62
CA GLY A 376 5.83 -8.01 -2.03
C GLY A 376 5.39 -8.19 -0.58
N SER A 377 4.57 -7.29 -0.04
CA SER A 377 4.11 -7.34 1.35
C SER A 377 3.01 -8.37 1.58
N GLU A 378 2.80 -8.75 2.85
CA GLU A 378 1.78 -9.72 3.25
C GLU A 378 0.77 -9.13 4.26
N LEU A 379 -0.51 -9.38 4.04
CA LEU A 379 -1.59 -9.20 5.02
C LEU A 379 -2.12 -10.57 5.47
N GLN A 380 -2.18 -10.80 6.78
CA GLN A 380 -2.82 -11.97 7.39
C GLN A 380 -4.00 -11.52 8.26
N LEU A 381 -5.23 -11.79 7.83
CA LEU A 381 -6.45 -11.45 8.57
C LEU A 381 -7.08 -12.73 9.14
N GLN A 382 -6.97 -12.88 10.46
CA GLN A 382 -7.53 -14.00 11.24
C GLN A 382 -8.72 -13.56 12.10
N GLY A 383 -8.78 -12.28 12.46
CA GLY A 383 -9.87 -11.65 13.22
C GLY A 383 -9.80 -10.13 13.14
N GLY A 384 -10.75 -9.43 13.77
CA GLY A 384 -10.86 -7.97 13.72
C GLY A 384 -11.52 -7.44 12.44
N SER A 385 -11.51 -6.11 12.28
CA SER A 385 -12.08 -5.41 11.14
C SER A 385 -11.08 -4.46 10.49
N ILE A 386 -11.07 -4.45 9.16
CA ILE A 386 -10.47 -3.42 8.32
C ILE A 386 -11.60 -2.75 7.56
N GLY A 387 -11.60 -1.43 7.47
CA GLY A 387 -12.62 -0.67 6.74
C GLY A 387 -12.56 -0.85 5.22
N SER A 388 -13.22 0.09 4.53
CA SER A 388 -13.41 0.04 3.08
C SER A 388 -12.18 0.54 2.31
N ASN A 389 -12.02 0.15 1.04
CA ASN A 389 -10.93 0.55 0.14
C ASN A 389 -9.57 -0.10 0.44
N THR A 390 -9.57 -1.30 1.01
CA THR A 390 -8.32 -2.08 1.17
C THR A 390 -7.73 -2.43 -0.18
N ARG A 391 -6.42 -2.23 -0.35
CA ARG A 391 -5.73 -2.33 -1.65
C ARG A 391 -4.51 -3.24 -1.55
N ILE A 392 -4.48 -4.33 -2.33
CA ILE A 392 -3.40 -5.31 -2.39
C ILE A 392 -2.74 -5.25 -3.77
N ALA A 393 -1.44 -4.98 -3.85
CA ALA A 393 -0.79 -4.68 -5.13
C ALA A 393 0.72 -4.93 -5.18
N TYR A 394 1.27 -4.89 -6.40
CA TYR A 394 2.70 -5.03 -6.68
C TYR A 394 3.29 -6.29 -6.04
N ASP A 395 2.86 -7.46 -6.54
CA ASP A 395 3.30 -8.79 -6.09
C ASP A 395 3.00 -9.11 -4.61
N SER A 396 1.96 -8.50 -4.04
CA SER A 396 1.59 -8.68 -2.62
C SER A 396 0.59 -9.82 -2.38
N LEU A 397 0.47 -10.25 -1.13
CA LEU A 397 -0.38 -11.37 -0.72
C LEU A 397 -1.28 -11.00 0.46
N ALA A 398 -2.59 -11.28 0.35
CA ALA A 398 -3.52 -11.23 1.47
C ALA A 398 -4.09 -12.62 1.78
N LYS A 399 -4.00 -13.06 3.03
CA LYS A 399 -4.56 -14.32 3.54
C LYS A 399 -5.68 -14.02 4.52
N LEU A 400 -6.91 -14.40 4.17
CA LEU A 400 -8.11 -14.21 4.99
C LEU A 400 -8.59 -15.57 5.52
N THR A 401 -8.47 -15.77 6.82
CA THR A 401 -8.97 -16.97 7.53
C THR A 401 -10.13 -16.65 8.48
N GLY A 402 -10.33 -15.37 8.79
CA GLY A 402 -11.40 -14.82 9.61
C GLY A 402 -11.47 -13.29 9.45
N GLY A 403 -12.13 -12.60 10.39
CA GLY A 403 -12.26 -11.13 10.37
C GLY A 403 -13.10 -10.59 9.20
N SER A 404 -13.07 -9.26 9.02
CA SER A 404 -13.80 -8.57 7.95
C SER A 404 -12.97 -7.49 7.28
N ILE A 405 -13.04 -7.39 5.95
CA ILE A 405 -12.67 -6.20 5.17
C ILE A 405 -13.96 -5.52 4.71
N GLY A 406 -14.03 -4.19 4.76
CA GLY A 406 -15.17 -3.42 4.26
C GLY A 406 -15.31 -3.44 2.73
N ASP A 407 -16.09 -2.50 2.21
CA ASP A 407 -16.41 -2.42 0.79
C ASP A 407 -15.22 -1.97 -0.06
N HIS A 408 -15.30 -2.13 -1.38
CA HIS A 408 -14.33 -1.63 -2.37
C HIS A 408 -12.91 -2.17 -2.16
N ALA A 409 -12.78 -3.38 -1.61
CA ALA A 409 -11.49 -4.06 -1.60
C ALA A 409 -11.00 -4.29 -3.04
N SER A 410 -9.69 -4.20 -3.27
CA SER A 410 -9.11 -4.42 -4.60
C SER A 410 -7.78 -5.16 -4.58
N VAL A 411 -7.56 -5.97 -5.61
CA VAL A 411 -6.31 -6.73 -5.83
C VAL A 411 -5.88 -6.65 -7.30
N TYR A 412 -4.63 -6.30 -7.58
CA TYR A 412 -4.08 -6.12 -8.94
C TYR A 412 -2.54 -6.26 -8.94
N ASP A 413 -1.89 -6.09 -10.09
CA ASP A 413 -0.43 -6.17 -10.28
C ASP A 413 0.16 -7.46 -9.72
N SER A 414 -0.26 -8.60 -10.29
CA SER A 414 0.17 -9.97 -9.91
C SER A 414 -0.11 -10.35 -8.45
N SER A 415 -0.84 -9.53 -7.71
CA SER A 415 -1.12 -9.76 -6.29
C SER A 415 -2.26 -10.75 -6.08
N GLN A 416 -2.33 -11.33 -4.89
CA GLN A 416 -3.26 -12.40 -4.57
C GLN A 416 -4.04 -12.16 -3.28
N ILE A 417 -5.34 -12.48 -3.30
CA ILE A 417 -6.16 -12.74 -2.11
C ILE A 417 -6.40 -14.25 -2.02
N ILE A 418 -6.04 -14.87 -0.90
CA ILE A 418 -6.40 -16.25 -0.55
C ILE A 418 -7.36 -16.20 0.63
N MET A 419 -8.57 -16.73 0.45
CA MET A 419 -9.66 -16.63 1.42
C MET A 419 -10.18 -18.01 1.78
N SER A 420 -10.11 -18.40 3.06
CA SER A 420 -10.69 -19.65 3.58
C SER A 420 -11.78 -19.42 4.63
N GLY A 421 -11.96 -18.16 5.06
CA GLY A 421 -12.98 -17.70 5.99
C GLY A 421 -13.08 -16.17 5.98
N GLY A 422 -13.80 -15.59 6.94
CA GLY A 422 -13.99 -14.15 7.05
C GLY A 422 -14.96 -13.56 6.01
N THR A 423 -15.02 -12.23 5.96
CA THR A 423 -15.90 -11.49 5.04
C THR A 423 -15.16 -10.39 4.29
N ILE A 424 -15.50 -10.17 3.03
CA ILE A 424 -15.22 -8.93 2.30
C ILE A 424 -16.58 -8.28 1.99
N GLY A 425 -16.67 -6.97 2.16
CA GLY A 425 -17.89 -6.20 1.84
C GLY A 425 -18.20 -6.17 0.34
N ASP A 426 -19.00 -5.19 -0.04
CA ASP A 426 -19.44 -5.04 -1.43
C ASP A 426 -18.30 -4.57 -2.34
N ARG A 427 -18.44 -4.78 -3.65
CA ARG A 427 -17.58 -4.23 -4.70
C ARG A 427 -16.12 -4.65 -4.59
N LEU A 428 -15.85 -5.90 -4.22
CA LEU A 428 -14.52 -6.48 -4.41
C LEU A 428 -14.12 -6.39 -5.90
N TYR A 429 -12.98 -5.78 -6.19
CA TYR A 429 -12.44 -5.67 -7.55
C TYR A 429 -11.13 -6.45 -7.71
N VAL A 430 -11.16 -7.52 -8.50
CA VAL A 430 -9.98 -8.29 -8.91
C VAL A 430 -9.49 -7.74 -10.25
N GLY A 431 -8.54 -6.82 -10.21
CA GLY A 431 -8.02 -6.09 -11.36
C GLY A 431 -6.92 -6.82 -12.15
N ASN A 432 -6.14 -6.05 -12.92
CA ASN A 432 -5.13 -6.58 -13.83
C ASN A 432 -4.04 -7.37 -13.12
N GLY A 433 -3.84 -8.62 -13.54
CA GLY A 433 -2.93 -9.58 -12.91
C GLY A 433 -3.37 -10.05 -11.52
N GLY A 434 -4.45 -9.49 -10.97
CA GLY A 434 -4.94 -9.84 -9.64
C GLY A 434 -5.51 -11.25 -9.60
N THR A 435 -5.26 -11.96 -8.50
CA THR A 435 -5.78 -13.30 -8.27
C THR A 435 -6.64 -13.35 -7.01
N LEU A 436 -7.83 -13.93 -7.10
CA LEU A 436 -8.64 -14.35 -5.95
C LEU A 436 -8.69 -15.88 -5.91
N GLU A 437 -8.34 -16.46 -4.77
CA GLU A 437 -8.46 -17.88 -4.47
C GLU A 437 -9.36 -18.03 -3.23
N MET A 438 -10.60 -18.47 -3.42
CA MET A 438 -11.60 -18.56 -2.35
C MET A 438 -11.96 -20.02 -2.06
N HIS A 439 -11.79 -20.47 -0.82
CA HIS A 439 -12.16 -21.81 -0.32
C HIS A 439 -13.31 -21.75 0.72
N GLY A 440 -13.66 -20.55 1.20
CA GLY A 440 -14.70 -20.33 2.22
C GLY A 440 -14.90 -18.84 2.50
N GLY A 441 -15.78 -18.51 3.46
CA GLY A 441 -16.15 -17.14 3.82
C GLY A 441 -17.20 -16.51 2.90
N SER A 442 -17.37 -15.19 2.95
CA SER A 442 -18.36 -14.46 2.14
C SER A 442 -17.83 -13.17 1.52
N ILE A 443 -18.18 -12.91 0.27
CA ILE A 443 -18.00 -11.61 -0.41
C ILE A 443 -19.38 -10.99 -0.61
N GLY A 444 -19.50 -9.68 -0.39
CA GLY A 444 -20.74 -8.93 -0.61
C GLY A 444 -21.13 -8.79 -2.08
N ASP A 445 -22.01 -7.83 -2.35
CA ASP A 445 -22.62 -7.63 -3.67
C ASP A 445 -21.65 -6.91 -4.63
N PHE A 446 -21.92 -6.97 -5.92
CA PHE A 446 -21.22 -6.25 -6.99
C PHE A 446 -19.73 -6.54 -7.08
N ALA A 447 -19.29 -7.73 -6.64
CA ALA A 447 -17.92 -8.17 -6.90
C ALA A 447 -17.64 -8.15 -8.41
N SER A 448 -16.41 -7.87 -8.81
CA SER A 448 -16.04 -7.87 -10.21
C SER A 448 -14.61 -8.28 -10.48
N ALA A 449 -14.42 -8.90 -11.64
CA ALA A 449 -13.12 -9.37 -12.13
C ALA A 449 -12.79 -8.63 -13.43
N GLY A 450 -11.67 -7.90 -13.46
CA GLY A 450 -11.20 -7.14 -14.61
C GLY A 450 -10.32 -7.94 -15.57
N SER A 451 -9.86 -7.26 -16.61
CA SER A 451 -8.80 -7.74 -17.52
C SER A 451 -7.62 -8.29 -16.74
N GLY A 452 -7.02 -9.41 -17.14
CA GLY A 452 -5.82 -10.00 -16.53
C GLY A 452 -6.08 -10.85 -15.28
N SER A 453 -7.28 -10.82 -14.72
CA SER A 453 -7.55 -11.42 -13.42
C SER A 453 -7.75 -12.93 -13.43
N VAL A 454 -7.54 -13.57 -12.28
CA VAL A 454 -7.89 -14.98 -12.06
C VAL A 454 -8.76 -15.06 -10.79
N VAL A 455 -9.90 -15.73 -10.85
CA VAL A 455 -10.81 -15.83 -9.69
C VAL A 455 -11.25 -17.27 -9.49
N ASN A 456 -10.59 -18.03 -8.64
CA ASN A 456 -10.99 -19.40 -8.32
C ASN A 456 -11.85 -19.43 -7.06
N VAL A 457 -12.99 -20.13 -7.10
CA VAL A 457 -13.96 -20.19 -6.00
C VAL A 457 -14.35 -21.64 -5.71
N HIS A 458 -13.68 -22.24 -4.73
CA HIS A 458 -13.85 -23.60 -4.24
C HIS A 458 -14.83 -23.73 -3.05
N GLY A 459 -15.39 -22.63 -2.55
CA GLY A 459 -16.35 -22.63 -1.45
C GLY A 459 -16.68 -21.21 -0.96
N GLY A 460 -17.68 -21.10 -0.08
CA GLY A 460 -18.16 -19.83 0.47
C GLY A 460 -19.33 -19.21 -0.31
N THR A 461 -19.56 -17.91 -0.14
CA THR A 461 -20.66 -17.19 -0.81
C THR A 461 -20.18 -15.91 -1.47
N ILE A 462 -20.73 -15.58 -2.63
CA ILE A 462 -20.57 -14.26 -3.27
C ILE A 462 -21.98 -13.69 -3.44
N GLY A 463 -22.15 -12.43 -3.03
CA GLY A 463 -23.41 -11.70 -3.13
C GLY A 463 -23.87 -11.46 -4.57
N ASP A 464 -24.83 -10.57 -4.70
CA ASP A 464 -25.51 -10.28 -5.97
C ASP A 464 -24.58 -9.64 -7.00
N SER A 465 -24.95 -9.77 -8.27
CA SER A 465 -24.32 -9.09 -9.41
C SER A 465 -22.79 -9.28 -9.54
N PHE A 466 -22.27 -10.49 -9.28
CA PHE A 466 -20.87 -10.80 -9.55
C PHE A 466 -20.59 -10.71 -11.05
N THR A 467 -19.76 -9.75 -11.45
CA THR A 467 -19.53 -9.40 -12.86
C THR A 467 -18.12 -9.70 -13.32
N ILE A 468 -17.97 -10.40 -14.44
CA ILE A 468 -16.66 -10.62 -15.05
C ILE A 468 -16.54 -9.75 -16.28
N GLY A 469 -15.64 -8.77 -16.18
CA GLY A 469 -15.32 -7.78 -17.19
C GLY A 469 -14.23 -8.23 -18.18
N THR A 470 -14.00 -7.35 -19.15
CA THR A 470 -13.34 -7.63 -20.43
C THR A 470 -11.80 -7.75 -20.33
N PRO A 471 -11.11 -8.39 -21.30
CA PRO A 471 -10.09 -9.44 -21.09
C PRO A 471 -8.64 -9.00 -20.85
N PRO A 472 -7.76 -9.87 -20.28
CA PRO A 472 -7.96 -11.32 -20.11
C PRO A 472 -8.19 -11.82 -18.66
N SER A 473 -9.43 -12.02 -18.20
CA SER A 473 -9.66 -12.77 -16.96
C SER A 473 -9.65 -14.29 -17.27
N GLN A 474 -8.61 -15.02 -16.86
CA GLN A 474 -8.29 -16.33 -17.46
C GLN A 474 -8.97 -17.55 -16.85
N ARG A 475 -9.58 -17.46 -15.66
CA ARG A 475 -10.22 -18.65 -15.06
C ARG A 475 -11.11 -18.29 -13.88
N ILE A 476 -12.38 -18.67 -13.98
CA ILE A 476 -13.21 -18.96 -12.79
C ILE A 476 -13.46 -20.44 -12.71
N VAL A 477 -13.14 -21.02 -11.56
CA VAL A 477 -13.46 -22.39 -11.16
C VAL A 477 -14.42 -22.28 -10.00
N ALA A 478 -15.72 -22.29 -10.26
CA ALA A 478 -16.73 -22.38 -9.20
C ALA A 478 -16.93 -23.87 -8.88
N GLY A 479 -16.44 -24.32 -7.73
CA GLY A 479 -16.74 -25.63 -7.18
C GLY A 479 -17.27 -25.44 -5.77
N GLY A 480 -18.59 -25.41 -5.60
CA GLY A 480 -19.23 -25.36 -4.28
C GLY A 480 -19.67 -24.01 -3.69
N PRO A 481 -19.49 -22.81 -4.31
CA PRO A 481 -20.04 -21.59 -3.72
C PRO A 481 -21.54 -21.41 -3.99
N SER A 482 -22.21 -20.60 -3.15
CA SER A 482 -23.48 -19.96 -3.52
C SER A 482 -23.16 -18.57 -4.09
N VAL A 483 -23.35 -18.39 -5.39
CA VAL A 483 -23.25 -17.09 -6.06
C VAL A 483 -24.67 -16.65 -6.40
N GLN A 484 -25.17 -15.57 -5.84
CA GLN A 484 -26.59 -15.24 -6.03
C GLN A 484 -26.88 -14.78 -7.47
N GLU A 485 -26.09 -13.89 -8.07
CA GLU A 485 -26.24 -13.56 -9.50
C GLU A 485 -24.86 -13.48 -10.18
N LEU A 486 -24.72 -14.13 -11.35
CA LEU A 486 -23.47 -14.20 -12.11
C LEU A 486 -23.63 -13.59 -13.51
N GLY A 487 -23.03 -12.42 -13.74
CA GLY A 487 -22.97 -11.75 -15.04
C GLY A 487 -21.61 -11.93 -15.73
N ILE A 488 -21.63 -12.35 -17.00
CA ILE A 488 -20.43 -12.57 -17.81
C ILE A 488 -20.51 -11.71 -19.07
N ALA A 489 -19.56 -10.78 -19.29
CA ALA A 489 -19.56 -9.92 -20.48
C ALA A 489 -18.16 -9.77 -21.10
N GLY A 490 -18.01 -10.10 -22.39
CA GLY A 490 -16.82 -9.82 -23.21
C GLY A 490 -16.97 -8.60 -24.14
N THR A 491 -15.96 -8.37 -25.01
CA THR A 491 -15.95 -7.31 -26.04
C THR A 491 -15.38 -7.84 -27.35
N THR A 492 -15.79 -7.21 -28.46
CA THR A 492 -15.52 -7.62 -29.85
C THR A 492 -14.05 -7.51 -30.31
N ALA A 493 -13.08 -7.25 -29.41
CA ALA A 493 -11.72 -6.87 -29.79
C ALA A 493 -10.61 -7.87 -29.40
N THR A 494 -10.79 -8.76 -28.40
CA THR A 494 -9.76 -9.67 -27.85
C THR A 494 -10.43 -10.82 -27.04
N PRO A 495 -9.73 -11.89 -26.57
CA PRO A 495 -10.37 -13.19 -26.31
C PRO A 495 -11.39 -13.20 -25.16
N ILE A 496 -12.27 -14.19 -25.25
CA ILE A 496 -13.51 -14.46 -24.52
C ILE A 496 -13.35 -14.45 -22.98
N ALA A 497 -14.28 -13.82 -22.25
CA ALA A 497 -14.45 -14.02 -20.82
C ALA A 497 -14.96 -15.44 -20.55
N LEU A 498 -14.18 -16.26 -19.84
CA LEU A 498 -14.45 -17.69 -19.66
C LEU A 498 -14.72 -18.03 -18.18
N VAL A 499 -15.86 -18.68 -17.93
CA VAL A 499 -16.20 -19.25 -16.62
C VAL A 499 -16.36 -20.76 -16.72
N ASN A 500 -15.77 -21.50 -15.77
CA ASN A 500 -15.99 -22.93 -15.60
C ASN A 500 -16.67 -23.18 -14.24
N ILE A 501 -17.84 -23.80 -14.28
CA ILE A 501 -18.64 -24.15 -13.11
C ILE A 501 -18.60 -25.67 -12.99
N PHE A 502 -18.02 -26.19 -11.92
CA PHE A 502 -17.90 -27.63 -11.68
C PHE A 502 -18.92 -28.15 -10.67
N ASP A 503 -19.32 -27.32 -9.70
CA ASP A 503 -20.30 -27.63 -8.66
C ASP A 503 -20.74 -26.31 -7.95
N GLY A 504 -21.69 -26.38 -7.02
CA GLY A 504 -22.18 -25.24 -6.23
C GLY A 504 -23.58 -24.78 -6.65
N GLN A 505 -24.03 -23.63 -6.12
CA GLN A 505 -25.32 -23.04 -6.41
C GLN A 505 -25.15 -21.66 -7.05
N ILE A 506 -25.77 -21.42 -8.19
CA ILE A 506 -26.04 -20.06 -8.68
C ILE A 506 -27.48 -19.73 -8.28
N GLY A 507 -27.71 -18.69 -7.49
CA GLY A 507 -28.98 -18.38 -6.86
C GLY A 507 -30.06 -17.94 -7.84
N ASP A 508 -30.02 -16.68 -8.25
CA ASP A 508 -31.05 -15.97 -8.98
C ASP A 508 -30.83 -15.98 -10.49
N SER A 509 -29.63 -15.75 -11.02
CA SER A 509 -29.42 -15.90 -12.48
C SER A 509 -27.98 -16.04 -12.92
N LEU A 510 -27.79 -16.64 -14.10
CA LEU A 510 -26.56 -16.61 -14.89
C LEU A 510 -26.81 -15.89 -16.21
N SER A 511 -26.19 -14.72 -16.43
CA SER A 511 -26.35 -13.95 -17.67
C SER A 511 -25.06 -13.89 -18.48
N LEU A 512 -25.05 -14.51 -19.67
CA LEU A 512 -23.96 -14.47 -20.65
C LEU A 512 -24.23 -13.41 -21.71
N ARG A 513 -23.39 -12.37 -21.76
CA ARG A 513 -23.49 -11.25 -22.70
C ARG A 513 -22.19 -11.09 -23.49
N ARG A 514 -22.28 -10.52 -24.70
CA ARG A 514 -21.14 -10.01 -25.50
C ARG A 514 -19.91 -10.95 -25.50
N ASP A 515 -19.96 -12.11 -26.14
CA ASP A 515 -18.80 -13.04 -26.21
C ASP A 515 -18.40 -13.69 -24.87
N GLY A 516 -19.24 -13.65 -23.83
CA GLY A 516 -19.04 -14.42 -22.60
C GLY A 516 -19.27 -15.93 -22.83
N VAL A 517 -18.36 -16.78 -22.35
CA VAL A 517 -18.50 -18.24 -22.36
C VAL A 517 -18.63 -18.77 -20.94
N ALA A 518 -19.63 -19.61 -20.69
CA ALA A 518 -19.72 -20.44 -19.49
C ALA A 518 -19.69 -21.92 -19.84
N ASN A 519 -18.89 -22.70 -19.10
CA ASN A 519 -18.85 -24.15 -19.13
C ASN A 519 -19.44 -24.69 -17.83
N LEU A 520 -20.60 -25.33 -17.89
CA LEU A 520 -21.29 -25.93 -16.76
C LEU A 520 -21.05 -27.44 -16.75
N TYR A 521 -20.21 -27.91 -15.83
CA TYR A 521 -19.89 -29.33 -15.62
C TYR A 521 -20.74 -29.98 -14.51
N GLY A 522 -21.33 -29.17 -13.62
CA GLY A 522 -22.15 -29.59 -12.48
C GLY A 522 -22.68 -28.39 -11.69
N GLY A 523 -23.38 -28.64 -10.57
CA GLY A 523 -24.00 -27.61 -9.73
C GLY A 523 -25.47 -27.32 -10.07
N ASP A 524 -26.09 -26.42 -9.31
CA ASP A 524 -27.50 -26.06 -9.39
C ASP A 524 -27.66 -24.58 -9.76
N ILE A 525 -28.42 -24.25 -10.80
CA ILE A 525 -28.74 -22.87 -11.18
C ILE A 525 -30.21 -22.58 -10.87
N GLY A 526 -30.47 -21.69 -9.91
CA GLY A 526 -31.76 -21.49 -9.28
C GLY A 526 -32.77 -20.67 -10.10
N GLY A 527 -32.47 -19.41 -10.43
CA GLY A 527 -33.47 -18.51 -11.02
C GLY A 527 -33.35 -18.27 -12.53
N GLY A 528 -32.49 -19.04 -13.22
CA GLY A 528 -32.47 -19.12 -14.69
C GLY A 528 -31.16 -18.73 -15.33
N VAL A 529 -31.07 -18.94 -16.64
CA VAL A 529 -29.87 -18.67 -17.44
C VAL A 529 -30.24 -17.88 -18.68
N GLU A 530 -29.63 -16.71 -18.84
CA GLU A 530 -29.79 -15.86 -20.01
C GLU A 530 -28.56 -15.93 -20.91
N VAL A 531 -28.74 -16.33 -22.17
CA VAL A 531 -27.69 -16.34 -23.19
C VAL A 531 -28.00 -15.30 -24.26
N HIS A 532 -27.38 -14.13 -24.14
CA HIS A 532 -27.57 -13.00 -25.06
C HIS A 532 -26.69 -13.14 -26.32
N ARG A 533 -26.80 -12.16 -27.23
CA ARG A 533 -26.02 -12.10 -28.47
C ARG A 533 -24.53 -12.35 -28.23
N SER A 534 -23.97 -13.29 -28.98
CA SER A 534 -22.60 -13.80 -28.90
C SER A 534 -22.21 -14.50 -27.59
N GLY A 535 -23.10 -14.59 -26.61
CA GLY A 535 -22.89 -15.42 -25.43
C GLY A 535 -22.90 -16.91 -25.81
N VAL A 536 -22.09 -17.70 -25.12
CA VAL A 536 -21.98 -19.14 -25.35
C VAL A 536 -22.09 -19.90 -24.04
N LEU A 537 -23.15 -20.69 -23.90
CA LEU A 537 -23.29 -21.64 -22.79
C LEU A 537 -22.91 -23.03 -23.27
N ASN A 538 -21.98 -23.69 -22.58
CA ASN A 538 -21.67 -25.11 -22.76
C ASN A 538 -22.16 -25.88 -21.53
N VAL A 539 -23.08 -26.83 -21.72
CA VAL A 539 -23.68 -27.63 -20.65
C VAL A 539 -23.21 -29.08 -20.78
N TYR A 540 -22.44 -29.54 -19.79
CA TYR A 540 -21.93 -30.90 -19.65
C TYR A 540 -22.61 -31.65 -18.48
N GLY A 541 -23.18 -30.92 -17.52
CA GLY A 541 -23.82 -31.44 -16.31
C GLY A 541 -24.55 -30.35 -15.52
N GLY A 542 -25.12 -30.72 -14.37
CA GLY A 542 -25.81 -29.80 -13.44
C GLY A 542 -27.34 -29.77 -13.58
N THR A 543 -27.99 -28.98 -12.72
CA THR A 543 -29.44 -28.78 -12.73
C THR A 543 -29.80 -27.30 -12.93
N PHE A 544 -30.98 -27.07 -13.50
CA PHE A 544 -31.58 -25.74 -13.66
C PHE A 544 -32.94 -25.79 -12.96
N ALA A 545 -33.13 -24.99 -11.92
CA ALA A 545 -34.44 -24.83 -11.28
C ALA A 545 -35.27 -23.72 -11.94
N GLY A 546 -34.60 -22.81 -12.66
CA GLY A 546 -35.22 -21.73 -13.43
C GLY A 546 -35.17 -21.98 -14.94
N GLU A 547 -35.61 -20.98 -15.69
CA GLU A 547 -35.72 -21.00 -17.15
C GLU A 547 -34.36 -20.82 -17.86
N LEU A 548 -34.18 -21.48 -19.01
CA LEU A 548 -33.06 -21.25 -19.93
C LEU A 548 -33.54 -20.39 -21.11
N LEU A 549 -33.06 -19.13 -21.14
CA LEU A 549 -33.42 -18.12 -22.12
C LEU A 549 -32.26 -17.87 -23.11
N ALA A 550 -32.33 -18.42 -24.31
CA ALA A 550 -31.41 -18.15 -25.40
C ALA A 550 -31.96 -17.08 -26.36
N PHE A 551 -31.43 -15.86 -26.25
CA PHE A 551 -31.84 -14.72 -27.09
C PHE A 551 -31.15 -14.75 -28.48
N SER A 552 -31.60 -13.86 -29.39
CA SER A 552 -31.11 -13.77 -30.77
C SER A 552 -29.58 -13.62 -30.83
N GLY A 553 -28.91 -14.55 -31.53
CA GLY A 553 -27.46 -14.62 -31.65
C GLY A 553 -26.73 -15.25 -30.46
N GLY A 554 -27.43 -15.71 -29.42
CA GLY A 554 -26.87 -16.55 -28.36
C GLY A 554 -26.63 -17.98 -28.83
N THR A 555 -25.67 -18.67 -28.20
CA THR A 555 -25.35 -20.07 -28.50
C THR A 555 -25.44 -20.94 -27.25
N VAL A 556 -26.22 -22.02 -27.33
CA VAL A 556 -26.28 -23.06 -26.30
C VAL A 556 -25.76 -24.36 -26.88
N ASN A 557 -24.78 -24.97 -26.21
CA ASN A 557 -24.18 -26.23 -26.56
C ASN A 557 -24.50 -27.26 -25.47
N LEU A 558 -25.28 -28.27 -25.82
CA LEU A 558 -25.67 -29.36 -24.92
C LEU A 558 -24.80 -30.58 -25.22
N VAL A 559 -24.04 -31.02 -24.21
CA VAL A 559 -23.16 -32.18 -24.30
C VAL A 559 -23.79 -33.32 -23.52
N GLY A 560 -24.25 -34.34 -24.24
CA GLY A 560 -25.08 -35.41 -23.71
C GLY A 560 -24.80 -36.75 -24.35
N THR A 561 -25.25 -37.81 -23.69
CA THR A 561 -25.16 -39.20 -24.17
C THR A 561 -26.44 -39.67 -24.86
N GLU A 562 -27.55 -38.98 -24.62
CA GLU A 562 -28.87 -39.29 -25.18
C GLU A 562 -29.66 -37.99 -25.38
N PHE A 563 -30.33 -37.87 -26.53
CA PHE A 563 -31.14 -36.70 -26.89
C PHE A 563 -32.48 -37.17 -27.45
N ILE A 564 -33.59 -36.73 -26.84
CA ILE A 564 -34.95 -37.13 -27.17
C ILE A 564 -35.77 -35.86 -27.45
N LEU A 565 -36.31 -35.74 -28.66
CA LEU A 565 -37.17 -34.63 -29.09
C LEU A 565 -38.61 -35.13 -29.23
N ASP A 566 -39.53 -34.55 -28.45
CA ASP A 566 -40.94 -34.94 -28.38
C ASP A 566 -41.15 -36.45 -28.17
N GLY A 567 -40.33 -37.05 -27.31
CA GLY A 567 -40.36 -38.47 -27.00
C GLY A 567 -39.70 -39.39 -28.04
N MET A 568 -39.11 -38.83 -29.11
CA MET A 568 -38.37 -39.58 -30.12
C MET A 568 -36.86 -39.32 -30.04
N ALA A 569 -36.06 -40.37 -30.05
CA ALA A 569 -34.60 -40.22 -30.09
C ALA A 569 -34.15 -39.47 -31.36
N ILE A 570 -33.18 -38.56 -31.22
CA ILE A 570 -32.55 -37.90 -32.36
C ILE A 570 -31.46 -38.81 -32.94
N ASP A 571 -31.71 -39.32 -34.14
CA ASP A 571 -30.75 -40.14 -34.87
C ASP A 571 -29.69 -39.31 -35.62
N GLY A 572 -28.60 -39.97 -36.03
CA GLY A 572 -27.58 -39.37 -36.91
C GLY A 572 -26.58 -38.46 -36.21
N LEU A 573 -26.59 -38.42 -34.87
CA LEU A 573 -25.56 -37.75 -34.09
C LEU A 573 -24.24 -38.53 -34.19
N THR A 574 -23.18 -37.82 -34.58
CA THR A 574 -21.81 -38.35 -34.62
C THR A 574 -20.99 -37.77 -33.47
N THR A 575 -20.18 -38.63 -32.85
CA THR A 575 -19.29 -38.26 -31.75
C THR A 575 -18.35 -37.12 -32.14
N GLY A 576 -18.32 -36.05 -31.33
CA GLY A 576 -17.45 -34.90 -31.54
C GLY A 576 -17.94 -33.88 -32.57
N ASP A 577 -18.96 -34.20 -33.37
CA ASP A 577 -19.56 -33.28 -34.33
C ASP A 577 -20.66 -32.43 -33.67
N ARG A 578 -20.87 -31.23 -34.20
CA ARG A 578 -21.95 -30.31 -33.76
C ARG A 578 -23.19 -30.54 -34.61
N PHE A 579 -24.26 -31.05 -34.01
CA PHE A 579 -25.57 -31.14 -34.65
C PHE A 579 -26.41 -29.91 -34.29
N GLN A 580 -26.76 -29.06 -35.27
CA GLN A 580 -27.59 -27.89 -35.02
C GLN A 580 -29.08 -28.26 -34.94
N LEU A 581 -29.71 -28.00 -33.80
CA LEU A 581 -31.12 -28.24 -33.59
C LEU A 581 -31.95 -27.03 -34.05
N THR A 582 -32.67 -27.20 -35.17
CA THR A 582 -33.55 -26.17 -35.75
C THR A 582 -35.00 -26.25 -35.28
N ALA A 583 -35.38 -27.36 -34.61
CA ALA A 583 -36.71 -27.52 -34.05
C ALA A 583 -36.98 -26.47 -32.95
N ARG A 584 -38.23 -26.02 -32.88
CA ARG A 584 -38.76 -25.08 -31.89
C ARG A 584 -40.17 -25.52 -31.51
N ASP A 585 -40.64 -25.01 -30.37
CA ASP A 585 -41.93 -25.33 -29.78
C ASP A 585 -42.10 -26.86 -29.54
N ALA A 586 -41.01 -27.49 -29.09
CA ALA A 586 -40.87 -28.92 -28.86
C ALA A 586 -40.20 -29.18 -27.49
N ASN A 587 -40.42 -30.36 -26.92
CA ASN A 587 -39.76 -30.79 -25.69
C ASN A 587 -38.47 -31.53 -26.01
N LEU A 588 -37.35 -31.09 -25.43
CA LEU A 588 -36.05 -31.74 -25.55
C LEU A 588 -35.63 -32.30 -24.20
N ASP A 589 -35.54 -33.63 -24.10
CA ASP A 589 -34.92 -34.31 -22.98
C ASP A 589 -33.49 -34.70 -23.36
N VAL A 590 -32.54 -34.35 -22.49
CA VAL A 590 -31.13 -34.61 -22.66
C VAL A 590 -30.62 -35.37 -21.47
N ARG A 591 -29.97 -36.50 -21.71
CA ARG A 591 -29.11 -37.12 -20.72
C ARG A 591 -27.71 -36.55 -20.86
N LEU A 592 -27.34 -35.63 -19.97
CA LEU A 592 -26.07 -34.90 -20.01
C LEU A 592 -24.86 -35.85 -19.88
N ALA A 593 -23.67 -35.34 -20.20
CA ALA A 593 -22.43 -36.12 -20.19
C ALA A 593 -22.07 -36.65 -18.80
N ASN A 594 -22.48 -35.96 -17.73
CA ASN A 594 -22.33 -36.43 -16.35
C ASN A 594 -23.38 -37.49 -15.93
N GLY A 595 -24.38 -37.77 -16.78
CA GLY A 595 -25.43 -38.76 -16.56
C GLY A 595 -26.76 -38.20 -16.05
N ASP A 596 -26.82 -36.92 -15.69
CA ASP A 596 -28.03 -36.25 -15.23
C ASP A 596 -29.02 -36.01 -16.38
N TRP A 597 -30.30 -35.88 -16.04
CA TRP A 597 -31.34 -35.53 -17.00
C TRP A 597 -31.64 -34.03 -16.95
N LEU A 598 -31.74 -33.43 -18.13
CA LEU A 598 -32.16 -32.07 -18.37
C LEU A 598 -33.35 -32.09 -19.34
N SER A 599 -34.45 -31.43 -18.98
CA SER A 599 -35.61 -31.27 -19.85
C SER A 599 -35.78 -29.79 -20.19
N LEU A 600 -35.94 -29.47 -21.46
CA LEU A 600 -36.04 -28.10 -21.97
C LEU A 600 -37.26 -27.96 -22.89
N GLN A 601 -38.00 -26.86 -22.73
CA GLN A 601 -39.04 -26.47 -23.68
C GLN A 601 -38.46 -25.49 -24.71
N LEU A 602 -38.39 -25.88 -25.98
CA LEU A 602 -37.75 -25.07 -27.02
C LEU A 602 -38.67 -23.95 -27.55
N ASN A 603 -39.39 -23.23 -26.68
CA ASN A 603 -40.40 -22.26 -27.07
C ASN A 603 -39.80 -21.12 -27.91
N SER A 604 -40.45 -20.81 -29.04
CA SER A 604 -40.05 -19.72 -29.94
C SER A 604 -40.63 -18.35 -29.53
N VAL A 605 -41.56 -18.34 -28.57
CA VAL A 605 -42.20 -17.16 -28.00
C VAL A 605 -41.90 -17.13 -26.52
N GLN A 606 -41.39 -16.00 -26.04
CA GLN A 606 -41.07 -15.83 -24.62
C GLN A 606 -42.36 -15.78 -23.79
N ALA A 607 -42.40 -16.56 -22.72
CA ALA A 607 -43.45 -16.57 -21.72
C ALA A 607 -42.82 -16.66 -20.33
N ASP A 608 -43.44 -16.02 -19.34
CA ASP A 608 -42.90 -15.97 -17.97
C ASP A 608 -42.84 -17.37 -17.35
N GLY A 609 -41.69 -17.75 -16.81
CA GLY A 609 -41.47 -19.03 -16.13
C GLY A 609 -41.30 -20.22 -17.09
N ALA A 610 -41.03 -19.96 -18.37
CA ALA A 610 -40.81 -20.98 -19.39
C ALA A 610 -39.50 -20.72 -20.13
N ASP A 611 -38.83 -21.81 -20.50
CA ASP A 611 -37.67 -21.75 -21.38
C ASP A 611 -37.99 -21.02 -22.68
N PHE A 612 -37.01 -20.29 -23.23
CA PHE A 612 -37.17 -19.52 -24.47
C PHE A 612 -35.94 -19.67 -25.35
N PHE A 613 -36.16 -19.99 -26.62
CA PHE A 613 -35.11 -20.12 -27.62
C PHE A 613 -35.51 -19.33 -28.87
N SER A 614 -34.94 -18.14 -29.00
CA SER A 614 -35.12 -17.29 -30.19
C SER A 614 -34.90 -18.12 -31.47
N PRO A 615 -35.70 -17.91 -32.53
CA PRO A 615 -35.46 -18.54 -33.83
C PRO A 615 -34.04 -18.28 -34.37
N ASP A 616 -33.43 -17.16 -33.96
CA ASP A 616 -32.07 -16.77 -34.34
C ASP A 616 -30.99 -17.22 -33.32
N ALA A 617 -31.37 -17.92 -32.25
CA ALA A 617 -30.42 -18.53 -31.33
C ALA A 617 -29.91 -19.87 -31.90
N SER A 618 -28.65 -20.19 -31.64
CA SER A 618 -28.05 -21.46 -32.05
C SER A 618 -28.09 -22.45 -30.90
N VAL A 619 -28.73 -23.61 -31.12
CA VAL A 619 -28.69 -24.74 -30.19
C VAL A 619 -27.95 -25.89 -30.86
N TYR A 620 -26.87 -26.36 -30.24
CA TYR A 620 -26.08 -27.49 -30.74
C TYR A 620 -26.13 -28.64 -29.76
N LEU A 621 -26.29 -29.85 -30.30
CA LEU A 621 -26.19 -31.11 -29.59
C LEU A 621 -24.85 -31.74 -29.94
N MET A 622 -24.14 -32.23 -28.92
CA MET A 622 -22.85 -32.88 -29.09
C MET A 622 -22.80 -34.16 -28.27
N LEU A 623 -22.46 -35.27 -28.93
CA LEU A 623 -22.06 -36.48 -28.24
C LEU A 623 -20.62 -36.30 -27.73
N PRO A 624 -20.33 -36.56 -26.43
CA PRO A 624 -19.00 -36.42 -25.89
C PRO A 624 -18.04 -37.34 -26.64
N VAL A 625 -16.85 -36.83 -26.95
CA VAL A 625 -15.77 -37.69 -27.44
C VAL A 625 -15.42 -38.63 -26.30
N PRO A 626 -15.53 -39.97 -26.48
CA PRO A 626 -15.13 -40.92 -25.46
C PRO A 626 -13.73 -40.55 -25.04
N GLU A 627 -13.51 -40.34 -23.73
CA GLU A 627 -12.14 -40.26 -23.25
C GLU A 627 -11.41 -41.49 -23.80
N PRO A 628 -10.20 -41.33 -24.37
CA PRO A 628 -9.45 -42.45 -24.88
C PRO A 628 -9.41 -43.47 -23.74
N SER A 629 -10.01 -44.64 -23.99
CA SER A 629 -10.19 -45.64 -22.93
C SER A 629 -8.87 -45.78 -22.17
N SER A 630 -8.92 -45.93 -20.85
CA SER A 630 -7.71 -46.09 -20.04
C SER A 630 -6.78 -47.19 -20.59
N LEU A 631 -7.34 -48.15 -21.33
CA LEU A 631 -6.65 -49.14 -22.15
C LEU A 631 -5.81 -48.57 -23.32
N LEU A 632 -6.33 -47.58 -24.05
CA LEU A 632 -5.63 -46.84 -25.11
C LEU A 632 -4.50 -45.97 -24.55
N LEU A 633 -4.74 -45.29 -23.42
CA LEU A 633 -3.71 -44.53 -22.70
C LEU A 633 -2.62 -45.46 -22.13
N LEU A 634 -3.00 -46.61 -21.58
CA LEU A 634 -2.06 -47.63 -21.11
C LEU A 634 -1.23 -48.22 -22.27
N THR A 635 -1.85 -48.47 -23.43
CA THR A 635 -1.13 -48.97 -24.61
C THR A 635 -0.22 -47.92 -25.23
N LEU A 636 -0.60 -46.64 -25.27
CA LEU A 636 0.31 -45.55 -25.66
C LEU A 636 1.48 -45.41 -24.68
N ALA A 637 1.22 -45.46 -23.37
CA ALA A 637 2.28 -45.44 -22.36
C ALA A 637 3.24 -46.64 -22.50
N LEU A 638 2.70 -47.85 -22.72
CA LEU A 638 3.49 -49.06 -22.94
C LEU A 638 4.26 -49.03 -24.27
N LEU A 639 3.71 -48.44 -25.34
CA LEU A 639 4.40 -48.26 -26.63
C LEU A 639 5.56 -47.25 -26.53
N THR A 640 5.42 -46.18 -25.74
CA THR A 640 6.52 -45.23 -25.49
C THR A 640 7.63 -45.83 -24.62
N LEU A 641 7.29 -46.71 -23.67
CA LEU A 641 8.28 -47.47 -22.88
C LEU A 641 8.98 -48.57 -23.71
N GLY A 642 8.28 -49.18 -24.68
CA GLY A 642 8.87 -50.18 -25.58
C GLY A 642 9.83 -49.62 -26.63
N ALA A 643 9.72 -48.34 -26.98
CA ALA A 643 10.57 -47.68 -27.97
C ALA A 643 11.93 -47.18 -27.42
N SER A 644 12.17 -47.22 -26.10
CA SER A 644 13.42 -46.75 -25.49
C SER A 644 14.55 -47.80 -25.40
N CYS A 645 14.33 -49.02 -25.90
CA CYS A 645 15.36 -50.06 -25.96
C CYS A 645 15.98 -50.16 -27.36
N GLY A 646 16.54 -49.06 -27.87
CA GLY A 646 17.30 -49.01 -29.12
C GLY A 646 18.58 -48.20 -28.94
N HIS A 647 19.70 -48.88 -28.71
CA HIS A 647 21.03 -48.27 -28.63
C HIS A 647 21.40 -47.58 -29.97
N SER A 648 21.32 -46.25 -30.00
CA SER A 648 22.00 -45.42 -31.02
C SER A 648 22.21 -44.01 -30.47
N ARG A 649 23.48 -43.64 -30.30
CA ARG A 649 23.89 -42.29 -29.89
C ARG A 649 23.68 -41.31 -31.05
N HIS A 650 22.53 -40.67 -31.12
CA HIS A 650 22.37 -39.40 -31.81
C HIS A 650 21.63 -38.40 -30.90
N ARG A 651 22.30 -37.28 -30.58
CA ARG A 651 21.69 -36.15 -29.89
C ARG A 651 20.75 -35.44 -30.86
N THR A 652 19.46 -35.66 -30.70
CA THR A 652 18.41 -34.81 -31.26
C THR A 652 17.65 -34.19 -30.08
N ARG A 653 17.65 -32.85 -30.02
CA ARG A 653 16.87 -32.09 -29.03
C ARG A 653 15.40 -32.19 -29.46
N LEU A 654 14.57 -32.88 -28.66
CA LEU A 654 13.11 -32.82 -28.75
C LEU A 654 12.63 -31.90 -27.64
N GLU A 655 11.89 -30.84 -28.00
CA GLU A 655 11.21 -29.99 -27.04
C GLU A 655 9.97 -30.70 -26.48
N PRO A 656 9.62 -30.50 -25.19
CA PRO A 656 8.49 -31.18 -24.58
C PRO A 656 7.16 -30.65 -25.11
N LEU A 657 6.32 -31.54 -25.64
CA LEU A 657 4.89 -31.29 -25.78
C LEU A 657 4.27 -31.29 -24.36
N TYR A 658 3.86 -30.11 -23.88
CA TYR A 658 3.06 -30.00 -22.66
C TYR A 658 1.64 -30.52 -22.95
N LEU A 659 1.36 -31.76 -22.54
CA LEU A 659 0.01 -32.31 -22.48
C LEU A 659 -0.52 -32.11 -21.06
N THR A 660 -1.33 -31.07 -20.83
CA THR A 660 -2.03 -30.85 -19.55
C THR A 660 -3.23 -31.79 -19.44
N ALA A 661 -3.00 -33.01 -18.97
CA ALA A 661 -4.07 -33.88 -18.50
C ALA A 661 -4.55 -33.39 -17.12
N THR A 662 -5.79 -32.92 -17.03
CA THR A 662 -6.40 -32.51 -15.76
C THR A 662 -6.99 -33.76 -15.09
N LEU A 663 -6.19 -34.47 -14.30
CA LEU A 663 -6.69 -35.58 -13.47
C LEU A 663 -7.43 -34.99 -12.26
N THR A 664 -8.75 -35.19 -12.20
CA THR A 664 -9.57 -34.83 -11.05
C THR A 664 -9.20 -35.66 -9.81
N SER A 665 -9.24 -35.00 -8.66
CA SER A 665 -8.79 -35.51 -7.37
C SER A 665 -9.70 -36.61 -6.81
N ARG A 666 -9.37 -37.88 -7.05
CA ARG A 666 -9.95 -39.00 -6.26
C ARG A 666 -8.99 -40.09 -5.82
N TRP A 667 -7.67 -39.92 -5.96
CA TRP A 667 -6.68 -40.98 -5.64
C TRP A 667 -5.67 -40.69 -4.53
N ARG A 668 -5.79 -39.60 -3.76
CA ARG A 668 -5.02 -39.44 -2.50
C ARG A 668 -5.69 -40.14 -1.33
N ARG A 669 -5.80 -41.48 -1.38
CA ARG A 669 -6.12 -42.28 -0.18
C ARG A 669 -5.64 -43.73 -0.19
N ILE A 670 -4.57 -44.08 -0.90
CA ILE A 670 -3.85 -45.37 -0.69
C ILE A 670 -2.36 -45.18 -0.96
N GLN A 671 -1.62 -44.49 -0.08
CA GLN A 671 -0.16 -44.63 0.05
C GLN A 671 0.32 -44.26 1.47
N ASN A 672 -0.39 -44.74 2.50
CA ASN A 672 0.18 -44.92 3.82
C ASN A 672 -0.13 -46.34 4.31
N ARG A 673 0.62 -47.28 3.74
CA ARG A 673 1.06 -48.54 4.37
C ARG A 673 2.36 -48.98 3.70
#